data_AF-A0A7X7PWJ0-F1
#
_entry.id   AF-A0A7X7PWJ0-F1
#
_cell.length_a   1.000
_cell.length_b   1.000
_cell.length_c   1.000
_cell.angle_alpha   90.00
_cell.angle_beta   90.00
_cell.angle_gamma   90.00
#
_symmetry.space_group_name_H-M   'P 1'
#
loop_
_entity.id
_entity.type
_entity.pdbx_description
1 polymer ?
#
loop_
_entity_poly.entity_id
_entity_poly.type
_entity_poly.pdbx_seq_one_letter_code
_entity_poly.pdbx_strand_id
1 'polypeptide(L)'
;MEVRGGVRAGWRAVGSLVSLTAVGWLPMSTCAAAHAEAQILYFEPLQIRVPQTAASGARQKASRELSKLELSAFGRDYDLTVETNETFHESLAAKPSRSTLTLYRGSIDGLASSWVRLATQGTDVHGMVWDGVQLYVIAPSDQVRHQLVPPLQAQSTSVIFRMHDVLMPAREASCATGDAPAPIERGSDAYDSLVRELRRAKGDLGATMRLELAVLADALFRDRHLDEQAARDGLLIRLNNIDGIYSSQLGVHIQAPLIDILDAENRTLSETRNADALLKELAKAREKSFRHRSRGLTHLFTARDLEGETVGIAYVDSLCDPKYGVGLTEVSTRGAWYESLIAAHEIGHNFGAVHDGEGVCASTPQGAYLMSPNVNGVEAFSDCSLSMMHPKVAAAKCIVPLPPANVRVAADLGTVRSPAGVAFDYELPVANAGGATAMNVRAEVLVPPTIVVEDAYVIGGSCTSGAGVVQCQMGNITGGTSRPVYLTFRGTTVGTSSISAKVFADNDTNIADNEGNGTLAIVREADVSLEVDAPAQVAAMSAFELRFTTTNGAAIDARDVRTSLTLPEGITASSATQSGGTCTIEGAELVCVRPTLEAGETSFGTIVLTAAQAGLATFRVQTSGSYVDPVGTNDSAEVSIEVVPTPAPSTAQRDTRDGGGGGSSGLLLALLGILGLWRRRTEAT
;
A
#
# COMPACT_ATOMS: atom_id res chain seq x y z
N MET A 1 23.08 34.07 -3.21
CA MET A 1 22.42 34.77 -2.09
C MET A 1 21.19 35.45 -2.66
N GLU A 2 20.11 34.70 -2.77
CA GLU A 2 18.79 35.18 -3.14
C GLU A 2 17.81 34.16 -2.52
N VAL A 3 17.04 34.61 -1.54
CA VAL A 3 16.07 33.79 -0.80
C VAL A 3 14.70 34.00 -1.46
N ARG A 4 14.09 32.92 -1.95
CA ARG A 4 12.67 32.80 -2.31
C ARG A 4 12.21 31.42 -1.81
N GLY A 5 11.10 31.22 -1.13
CA GLY A 5 10.12 32.13 -0.54
C GLY A 5 9.33 31.32 0.49
N GLY A 6 9.25 31.82 1.72
CA GLY A 6 8.27 31.37 2.72
C GLY A 6 7.16 32.39 2.80
N VAL A 7 5.91 31.95 2.88
CA VAL A 7 4.75 32.84 3.01
C VAL A 7 4.59 33.21 4.49
N ARG A 8 4.86 34.47 4.84
CA ARG A 8 4.52 35.06 6.15
C ARG A 8 3.40 36.09 5.95
N ALA A 9 2.28 35.93 6.65
CA ALA A 9 1.24 36.97 6.72
C ALA A 9 1.31 37.72 8.06
N GLY A 10 1.55 39.02 7.99
CA GLY A 10 1.47 39.93 9.14
C GLY A 10 0.03 40.35 9.41
N TRP A 11 -0.37 40.33 10.68
CA TRP A 11 -1.70 40.74 11.12
C TRP A 11 -1.83 42.27 11.15
N ARG A 12 -2.91 42.81 10.57
CA ARG A 12 -3.41 44.15 10.90
C ARG A 12 -4.85 44.02 11.40
N ALA A 13 -5.06 44.35 12.67
CA ALA A 13 -6.36 44.45 13.30
C ALA A 13 -7.12 45.66 12.75
N VAL A 14 -8.36 45.46 12.32
CA VAL A 14 -9.35 46.53 12.15
C VAL A 14 -10.63 46.05 12.84
N GLY A 15 -10.92 46.67 13.98
CA GLY A 15 -12.19 46.49 14.68
C GLY A 15 -13.26 47.40 14.10
N SER A 16 -14.43 46.86 13.86
CA SER A 16 -15.67 47.62 13.64
C SER A 16 -16.78 47.00 14.48
N LEU A 17 -17.21 47.74 15.51
CA LEU A 17 -18.47 47.52 16.21
C LEU A 17 -19.63 47.83 15.27
N VAL A 18 -20.56 46.91 15.10
CA VAL A 18 -21.93 47.22 14.66
C VAL A 18 -22.90 46.53 15.62
N SER A 19 -23.57 47.33 16.44
CA SER A 19 -24.72 46.92 17.23
C SER A 19 -25.97 47.00 16.36
N LEU A 20 -26.71 45.89 16.25
CA LEU A 20 -28.09 45.90 15.74
C LEU A 20 -28.90 44.84 16.49
N THR A 21 -29.77 45.32 17.36
CA THR A 21 -30.82 44.56 18.05
C THR A 21 -31.94 44.23 17.08
N ALA A 22 -32.20 42.96 16.82
CA ALA A 22 -33.45 42.49 16.25
C ALA A 22 -33.82 41.15 16.90
N VAL A 23 -34.91 41.17 17.67
CA VAL A 23 -35.56 40.00 18.27
C VAL A 23 -36.27 39.25 17.16
N GLY A 24 -35.82 38.03 16.87
CA GLY A 24 -36.45 37.11 15.92
C GLY A 24 -36.09 35.68 16.31
N TRP A 25 -37.11 34.83 16.45
CA TRP A 25 -36.99 33.44 16.84
C TRP A 25 -36.00 32.67 15.94
N LEU A 26 -34.94 32.13 16.55
CA LEU A 26 -34.02 31.19 15.91
C LEU A 26 -34.51 29.76 16.20
N PRO A 27 -34.56 28.87 15.19
CA PRO A 27 -34.60 27.44 15.45
C PRO A 27 -33.32 27.07 16.21
N MET A 28 -33.43 26.20 17.21
CA MET A 28 -32.27 25.60 17.86
C MET A 28 -31.49 24.79 16.83
N SER A 29 -30.57 25.45 16.13
CA SER A 29 -29.44 24.80 15.50
C SER A 29 -28.60 24.24 16.65
N THR A 30 -28.64 22.93 16.80
CA THR A 30 -27.62 22.19 17.52
C THR A 30 -26.29 22.55 16.85
N CYS A 31 -25.58 23.53 17.41
CA CYS A 31 -24.16 23.67 17.14
C CYS A 31 -23.54 22.35 17.60
N ALA A 32 -23.28 21.46 16.66
CA ALA A 32 -22.14 20.56 16.80
C ALA A 32 -20.97 21.50 17.07
N ALA A 33 -20.44 21.49 18.28
CA ALA A 33 -19.18 22.17 18.55
C ALA A 33 -18.19 21.56 17.57
N ALA A 34 -17.78 22.33 16.57
CA ALA A 34 -16.70 21.92 15.68
C ALA A 34 -15.48 21.74 16.57
N HIS A 35 -15.09 20.50 16.78
CA HIS A 35 -13.77 20.14 17.27
C HIS A 35 -12.76 20.89 16.38
N ALA A 36 -11.96 21.76 17.00
CA ALA A 36 -10.93 22.50 16.31
C ALA A 36 -9.80 21.53 16.00
N GLU A 37 -9.69 21.07 14.76
CA GLU A 37 -8.62 20.15 14.36
C GLU A 37 -7.22 20.78 14.53
N ALA A 38 -6.19 19.92 14.65
CA ALA A 38 -4.78 20.29 14.58
C ALA A 38 -4.50 21.26 13.41
N GLN A 39 -3.69 22.29 13.64
CA GLN A 39 -3.32 23.25 12.60
C GLN A 39 -1.83 23.18 12.30
N ILE A 40 -1.48 22.80 11.07
CA ILE A 40 -0.12 22.79 10.56
C ILE A 40 0.17 24.19 10.00
N LEU A 41 0.90 24.99 10.77
CA LEU A 41 1.12 26.43 10.52
C LEU A 41 2.25 26.69 9.52
N TYR A 42 3.17 25.74 9.36
CA TYR A 42 4.28 25.85 8.41
C TYR A 42 4.64 24.47 7.85
N PHE A 43 4.62 24.36 6.53
CA PHE A 43 4.86 23.14 5.77
C PHE A 43 5.46 23.47 4.41
N GLU A 44 6.13 22.50 3.81
CA GLU A 44 6.71 22.59 2.47
C GLU A 44 6.19 21.42 1.62
N PRO A 45 6.04 21.59 0.29
CA PRO A 45 5.85 20.45 -0.61
C PRO A 45 7.02 19.47 -0.43
N LEU A 46 6.74 18.16 -0.36
CA LEU A 46 7.80 17.17 -0.21
C LEU A 46 8.79 17.25 -1.37
N GLN A 47 10.06 17.49 -1.06
CA GLN A 47 11.17 17.42 -2.01
C GLN A 47 12.08 16.27 -1.61
N ILE A 48 11.74 15.07 -2.10
CA ILE A 48 12.57 13.89 -1.94
C ILE A 48 13.05 13.43 -3.31
N ARG A 49 14.35 13.16 -3.44
CA ARG A 49 14.99 12.80 -4.71
C ARG A 49 15.89 11.59 -4.51
N VAL A 50 16.04 10.81 -5.56
CA VAL A 50 17.09 9.79 -5.62
C VAL A 50 18.34 10.45 -6.22
N PRO A 51 19.50 10.42 -5.55
CA PRO A 51 20.73 11.00 -6.06
C PRO A 51 21.05 10.43 -7.45
N GLN A 52 21.31 11.30 -8.43
CA GLN A 52 21.86 10.88 -9.71
C GLN A 52 23.38 10.73 -9.56
N THR A 53 23.85 9.48 -9.40
CA THR A 53 25.29 9.22 -9.50
C THR A 53 25.76 9.54 -10.91
N ALA A 54 26.74 10.45 -11.03
CA ALA A 54 27.44 10.76 -12.27
C ALA A 54 28.33 9.57 -12.67
N ALA A 55 27.72 8.48 -13.16
CA ALA A 55 28.39 7.43 -13.89
C ALA A 55 28.04 7.58 -15.37
N SER A 56 29.09 7.75 -16.17
CA SER A 56 29.07 8.02 -17.61
C SER A 56 28.19 7.06 -18.43
N GLY A 57 27.26 7.62 -19.19
CA GLY A 57 26.92 7.15 -20.54
C GLY A 57 26.42 5.72 -20.71
N ALA A 58 25.27 5.37 -20.14
CA ALA A 58 24.36 4.37 -20.70
C ALA A 58 22.94 4.63 -20.17
N ARG A 59 21.94 4.46 -21.03
CA ARG A 59 20.50 4.74 -20.85
C ARG A 59 20.02 4.60 -19.40
N GLN A 60 19.50 5.71 -18.85
CA GLN A 60 18.61 5.72 -17.70
C GLN A 60 17.48 4.71 -17.91
N LYS A 61 17.48 3.61 -17.14
CA LYS A 61 16.33 2.72 -17.01
C LYS A 61 15.64 2.98 -15.67
N ALA A 62 14.32 3.09 -15.76
CA ALA A 62 13.40 3.29 -14.67
C ALA A 62 13.26 2.00 -13.86
N SER A 63 14.02 1.88 -12.78
CA SER A 63 13.73 1.13 -11.54
C SER A 63 15.01 1.17 -10.71
N ARG A 64 15.22 2.25 -9.94
CA ARG A 64 16.25 2.27 -8.89
C ARG A 64 15.49 2.22 -7.58
N GLU A 65 15.60 1.15 -6.78
CA GLU A 65 15.03 1.22 -5.44
C GLU A 65 15.76 2.31 -4.65
N LEU A 66 14.92 3.00 -3.87
CA LEU A 66 15.26 4.12 -3.01
C LEU A 66 16.07 3.57 -1.83
N SER A 67 17.41 3.59 -1.91
CA SER A 67 18.28 3.27 -0.76
C SER A 67 19.16 4.44 -0.34
N LYS A 68 19.32 5.41 -1.24
CA LYS A 68 19.73 6.76 -0.90
C LYS A 68 18.67 7.75 -1.34
N LEU A 69 18.32 8.65 -0.43
CA LEU A 69 17.36 9.72 -0.68
C LEU A 69 17.97 11.04 -0.26
N GLU A 70 17.88 12.04 -1.13
CA GLU A 70 18.10 13.43 -0.79
C GLU A 70 16.76 14.01 -0.39
N LEU A 71 16.61 14.35 0.89
CA LEU A 71 15.46 15.06 1.42
C LEU A 71 15.84 16.53 1.60
N SER A 72 15.22 17.41 0.83
CA SER A 72 15.33 18.86 1.02
C SER A 72 14.12 19.36 1.82
N ALA A 73 14.37 19.92 3.00
CA ALA A 73 13.31 20.44 3.85
C ALA A 73 13.82 21.61 4.71
N PHE A 74 13.05 22.70 4.79
CA PHE A 74 13.32 23.85 5.66
C PHE A 74 14.69 24.52 5.38
N GLY A 75 15.11 24.51 4.11
CA GLY A 75 16.39 25.05 3.65
C GLY A 75 17.60 24.19 4.02
N ARG A 76 17.40 22.90 4.32
CA ARG A 76 18.44 21.91 4.60
C ARG A 76 18.28 20.72 3.68
N ASP A 77 19.40 20.13 3.29
CA ASP A 77 19.46 18.89 2.53
C ASP A 77 19.98 17.78 3.43
N TYR A 78 19.27 16.65 3.44
CA TYR A 78 19.58 15.45 4.22
C TYR A 78 19.81 14.28 3.26
N ASP A 79 20.98 13.65 3.37
CA ASP A 79 21.22 12.36 2.75
C ASP A 79 20.68 11.26 3.68
N LEU A 80 19.72 10.49 3.20
CA LEU A 80 19.11 9.39 3.94
C LEU A 80 19.61 8.07 3.37
N THR A 81 20.10 7.18 4.22
CA THR A 81 20.29 5.77 3.86
C THR A 81 19.09 4.98 4.37
N VAL A 82 18.34 4.35 3.46
CA VAL A 82 17.13 3.58 3.78
C VAL A 82 17.16 2.18 3.17
N GLU A 83 16.44 1.26 3.79
CA GLU A 83 16.23 -0.11 3.36
C GLU A 83 14.74 -0.46 3.51
N THR A 84 14.24 -1.42 2.72
CA THR A 84 12.86 -1.91 2.81
C THR A 84 12.61 -2.60 4.15
N ASN A 85 11.61 -2.17 4.91
CA ASN A 85 11.29 -2.70 6.23
C ASN A 85 10.32 -3.90 6.14
N GLU A 86 10.89 -5.09 6.08
CA GLU A 86 10.20 -6.39 6.04
C GLU A 86 9.80 -6.92 7.42
N THR A 87 9.99 -6.14 8.50
CA THR A 87 9.61 -6.54 9.87
C THR A 87 8.11 -6.92 9.97
N PHE A 88 7.30 -6.41 9.06
CA PHE A 88 5.86 -6.69 8.97
C PHE A 88 5.50 -7.64 7.81
N HIS A 89 6.47 -8.33 7.19
CA HIS A 89 6.28 -9.13 5.98
C HIS A 89 5.27 -10.28 6.16
N GLU A 90 5.21 -10.96 7.32
CA GLU A 90 4.15 -11.96 7.57
C GLU A 90 2.75 -11.33 7.52
N SER A 91 2.64 -10.08 7.99
CA SER A 91 1.39 -9.31 7.98
C SER A 91 1.10 -8.68 6.61
N LEU A 92 2.10 -8.46 5.77
CA LEU A 92 1.96 -8.04 4.37
C LEU A 92 1.61 -9.22 3.43
N ALA A 93 2.05 -10.45 3.76
CA ALA A 93 1.84 -11.65 2.95
C ALA A 93 0.48 -12.35 3.20
N ALA A 94 -0.29 -11.91 4.19
CA ALA A 94 -1.57 -12.51 4.54
C ALA A 94 -2.71 -12.06 3.59
N LYS A 95 -2.95 -12.87 2.53
CA LYS A 95 -4.00 -12.82 1.46
C LYS A 95 -3.53 -12.20 0.11
N PRO A 96 -3.98 -12.72 -1.06
CA PRO A 96 -3.31 -12.50 -2.36
C PRO A 96 -3.73 -11.22 -3.13
N SER A 97 -4.33 -10.22 -2.48
CA SER A 97 -4.40 -8.88 -3.06
C SER A 97 -3.07 -8.17 -2.78
N ARG A 98 -2.18 -8.10 -3.78
CA ARG A 98 -0.87 -7.45 -3.68
C ARG A 98 -1.04 -6.01 -3.17
N SER A 99 -0.78 -5.79 -1.89
CA SER A 99 -0.60 -4.45 -1.35
C SER A 99 0.50 -3.75 -2.14
N THR A 100 0.30 -2.47 -2.47
CA THR A 100 1.32 -1.61 -3.07
C THR A 100 2.13 -0.86 -2.01
N LEU A 101 1.86 -1.13 -0.73
CA LEU A 101 2.57 -0.53 0.39
C LEU A 101 4.00 -1.07 0.45
N THR A 102 4.97 -0.16 0.39
CA THR A 102 6.35 -0.46 0.72
C THR A 102 6.74 0.35 1.94
N LEU A 103 7.19 -0.34 2.99
CA LEU A 103 7.70 0.28 4.20
C LEU A 103 9.21 0.42 4.09
N TYR A 104 9.76 1.50 4.60
CA TYR A 104 11.19 1.73 4.68
C TYR A 104 11.60 2.11 6.09
N ARG A 105 12.84 1.76 6.43
CA ARG A 105 13.54 2.23 7.63
C ARG A 105 14.95 2.66 7.27
N GLY A 106 15.51 3.57 8.03
CA GLY A 106 16.86 4.06 7.77
C GLY A 106 17.34 5.07 8.80
N SER A 107 18.35 5.85 8.42
CA SER A 107 18.91 6.94 9.20
C SER A 107 19.37 8.07 8.28
N ILE A 108 19.67 9.22 8.87
CA ILE A 108 20.31 10.33 8.18
C ILE A 108 21.83 10.12 8.21
N ASP A 109 22.48 10.20 7.05
CA ASP A 109 23.92 10.03 6.89
C ASP A 109 24.67 11.06 7.74
N GLY A 110 25.64 10.59 8.53
CA GLY A 110 26.47 11.45 9.39
C GLY A 110 25.80 11.94 10.69
N LEU A 111 24.53 11.61 10.94
CA LEU A 111 23.83 11.96 12.19
C LEU A 111 23.57 10.70 13.03
N ALA A 112 24.36 10.55 14.10
CA ALA A 112 24.17 9.48 15.07
C ALA A 112 22.80 9.59 15.77
N SER A 113 22.17 8.45 16.05
CA SER A 113 20.84 8.35 16.67
C SER A 113 19.68 8.98 15.88
N SER A 114 19.93 9.41 14.63
CA SER A 114 18.86 9.76 13.69
C SER A 114 18.16 8.49 13.19
N TRP A 115 16.89 8.63 12.82
CA TRP A 115 16.16 7.53 12.21
C TRP A 115 15.13 8.03 11.21
N VAL A 116 14.84 7.18 10.25
CA VAL A 116 13.88 7.42 9.17
C VAL A 116 12.90 6.25 9.16
N ARG A 117 11.61 6.56 9.04
CA ARG A 117 10.54 5.62 8.75
C ARG A 117 9.70 6.21 7.62
N LEU A 118 9.69 5.56 6.46
CA LEU A 118 8.88 5.97 5.34
C LEU A 118 7.91 4.86 4.98
N ALA A 119 6.81 5.22 4.34
CA ALA A 119 5.95 4.28 3.67
C ALA A 119 5.50 4.90 2.34
N THR A 120 5.54 4.12 1.27
CA THR A 120 5.08 4.55 -0.05
C THR A 120 3.90 3.69 -0.48
N GLN A 121 2.86 4.33 -0.98
CA GLN A 121 1.71 3.66 -1.57
C GLN A 121 1.33 4.41 -2.85
N GLY A 122 1.66 3.83 -4.01
CA GLY A 122 1.57 4.56 -5.28
C GLY A 122 2.50 5.79 -5.28
N THR A 123 1.93 6.99 -5.44
CA THR A 123 2.67 8.27 -5.38
C THR A 123 2.70 8.91 -4.00
N ASP A 124 1.97 8.33 -3.05
CA ASP A 124 1.82 8.88 -1.71
C ASP A 124 2.99 8.44 -0.84
N VAL A 125 3.57 9.41 -0.14
CA VAL A 125 4.63 9.18 0.83
C VAL A 125 4.11 9.56 2.20
N HIS A 126 4.25 8.61 3.13
CA HIS A 126 4.10 8.82 4.55
C HIS A 126 5.45 8.67 5.21
N GLY A 127 5.63 9.30 6.38
CA GLY A 127 6.75 8.95 7.21
C GLY A 127 7.06 9.93 8.32
N MET A 128 8.08 9.55 9.07
CA MET A 128 8.69 10.33 10.12
C MET A 128 10.20 10.29 9.95
N VAL A 129 10.83 11.45 10.08
CA VAL A 129 12.28 11.60 10.06
C VAL A 129 12.69 12.31 11.33
N TRP A 130 13.54 11.67 12.12
CA TRP A 130 14.12 12.24 13.32
C TRP A 130 15.58 12.57 13.07
N ASP A 131 15.95 13.86 13.17
CA ASP A 131 17.33 14.32 12.93
C ASP A 131 18.19 14.37 14.20
N GLY A 132 17.68 13.87 15.33
CA GLY A 132 18.31 13.99 16.65
C GLY A 132 17.85 15.22 17.44
N VAL A 133 17.11 16.13 16.81
CA VAL A 133 16.63 17.37 17.43
C VAL A 133 15.15 17.61 17.12
N GLN A 134 14.74 17.47 15.86
CA GLN A 134 13.40 17.74 15.34
C GLN A 134 12.82 16.51 14.67
N LEU A 135 11.52 16.30 14.91
CA LEU A 135 10.71 15.36 14.15
C LEU A 135 10.08 16.07 12.95
N TYR A 136 10.41 15.58 11.77
CA TYR A 136 9.74 15.92 10.53
C TYR A 136 8.70 14.84 10.23
N VAL A 137 7.52 15.28 9.82
CA VAL A 137 6.43 14.41 9.40
C VAL A 137 6.20 14.62 7.91
N ILE A 138 6.08 13.50 7.20
CA ILE A 138 5.70 13.44 5.80
C ILE A 138 4.30 12.82 5.74
N ALA A 139 3.36 13.53 5.12
CA ALA A 139 1.98 13.06 4.99
C ALA A 139 1.42 13.38 3.61
N PRO A 140 0.53 12.52 3.06
CA PRO A 140 -0.23 12.85 1.87
C PRO A 140 -1.07 14.12 2.06
N SER A 141 -1.02 14.99 1.07
CA SER A 141 -1.61 16.33 1.15
C SER A 141 -3.12 16.31 1.30
N ASP A 142 -3.79 15.27 0.79
CA ASP A 142 -5.23 15.04 0.89
C ASP A 142 -5.65 14.66 2.31
N GLN A 143 -4.84 13.84 3.01
CA GLN A 143 -5.12 13.39 4.37
C GLN A 143 -4.98 14.51 5.41
N VAL A 144 -4.04 15.44 5.21
CA VAL A 144 -3.83 16.56 6.15
C VAL A 144 -4.44 17.88 5.65
N ARG A 145 -5.18 17.86 4.54
CA ARG A 145 -5.61 19.07 3.83
C ARG A 145 -6.41 20.05 4.69
N HIS A 146 -7.24 19.53 5.59
CA HIS A 146 -8.07 20.30 6.52
C HIS A 146 -7.26 20.96 7.64
N GLN A 147 -6.06 20.43 7.91
CA GLN A 147 -5.14 20.91 8.95
C GLN A 147 -4.18 21.99 8.44
N LEU A 148 -3.99 22.15 7.12
CA LEU A 148 -2.98 23.04 6.55
C LEU A 148 -3.40 24.52 6.62
N VAL A 149 -2.59 25.34 7.31
CA VAL A 149 -2.80 26.79 7.47
C VAL A 149 -1.55 27.57 7.04
N PRO A 150 -1.57 28.33 5.94
CA PRO A 150 -2.67 28.50 4.99
C PRO A 150 -2.92 27.23 4.16
N PRO A 151 -4.10 27.09 3.51
CA PRO A 151 -4.37 25.95 2.64
C PRO A 151 -3.32 25.78 1.54
N LEU A 152 -2.98 24.53 1.23
CA LEU A 152 -2.01 24.19 0.19
C LEU A 152 -2.46 24.75 -1.18
N GLN A 153 -1.63 25.63 -1.75
CA GLN A 153 -1.89 26.27 -3.05
C GLN A 153 -1.35 25.46 -4.24
N ALA A 154 -0.35 24.59 -4.02
CA ALA A 154 0.31 23.80 -5.05
C ALA A 154 -0.23 22.37 -5.09
N GLN A 155 -0.22 21.75 -6.28
CA GLN A 155 -0.49 20.32 -6.41
C GLN A 155 0.78 19.55 -6.01
N SER A 156 0.86 19.15 -4.74
CA SER A 156 1.85 18.19 -4.24
C SER A 156 1.12 16.97 -3.73
N THR A 157 1.60 15.76 -4.04
CA THR A 157 1.02 14.51 -3.52
C THR A 157 1.21 14.40 -2.01
N SER A 158 2.37 14.85 -1.50
CA SER A 158 2.69 14.86 -0.07
C SER A 158 3.31 16.18 0.36
N VAL A 159 3.18 16.50 1.64
CA VAL A 159 3.80 17.64 2.32
C VAL A 159 4.73 17.16 3.41
N ILE A 160 5.72 17.98 3.74
CA ILE A 160 6.58 17.82 4.90
C ILE A 160 6.40 19.00 5.86
N PHE A 161 6.28 18.71 7.14
CA PHE A 161 6.18 19.71 8.20
C PHE A 161 6.99 19.28 9.42
N ARG A 162 7.45 20.26 10.21
CA ARG A 162 8.05 19.97 11.52
C ARG A 162 6.95 19.91 12.53
N MET A 163 7.07 19.00 13.50
CA MET A 163 6.12 18.97 14.60
C MET A 163 6.04 20.29 15.35
N HIS A 164 7.18 20.98 15.48
CA HIS A 164 7.29 22.31 16.06
C HIS A 164 6.33 23.33 15.46
N ASP A 165 5.95 23.16 14.19
CA ASP A 165 5.08 24.07 13.45
C ASP A 165 3.60 23.66 13.50
N VAL A 166 3.24 22.66 14.32
CA VAL A 166 1.86 22.21 14.51
C VAL A 166 1.28 22.80 15.79
N LEU A 167 0.10 23.39 15.70
CA LEU A 167 -0.70 23.83 16.82
C LEU A 167 -1.74 22.76 17.15
N MET A 168 -1.62 22.16 18.33
CA MET A 168 -2.60 21.23 18.88
C MET A 168 -3.50 21.94 19.89
N PRO A 169 -4.82 21.96 19.71
CA PRO A 169 -5.72 22.48 20.72
C PRO A 169 -5.76 21.53 21.93
N ALA A 170 -5.58 22.10 23.11
CA ALA A 170 -5.41 21.36 24.38
C ALA A 170 -6.59 20.47 24.79
N ARG A 171 -7.79 20.67 24.21
CA ARG A 171 -9.02 19.96 24.57
C ARG A 171 -9.28 18.66 23.80
N GLU A 172 -8.50 18.38 22.77
CA GLU A 172 -8.82 17.28 21.84
C GLU A 172 -7.95 16.04 21.98
N ALA A 173 -7.03 16.03 22.93
CA ALA A 173 -6.07 14.94 23.06
C ALA A 173 -5.47 14.87 24.46
N SER A 174 -6.33 14.65 25.46
CA SER A 174 -5.91 14.36 26.82
C SER A 174 -5.93 12.86 27.06
N CYS A 175 -4.89 12.34 27.69
CA CYS A 175 -4.87 10.98 28.26
C CYS A 175 -5.07 11.04 29.79
N ALA A 176 -5.27 12.24 30.35
CA ALA A 176 -5.53 12.44 31.78
C ALA A 176 -6.97 12.05 32.15
N THR A 177 -7.13 11.47 33.35
CA THR A 177 -8.42 11.00 33.88
C THR A 177 -9.20 12.07 34.67
N GLY A 178 -8.88 13.37 34.49
CA GLY A 178 -9.51 14.46 35.25
C GLY A 178 -9.72 15.78 34.47
N ASP A 179 -10.78 16.51 34.84
CA ASP A 179 -11.32 17.73 34.19
C ASP A 179 -10.47 19.01 34.33
N ALA A 180 -9.14 18.93 34.42
CA ALA A 180 -8.31 20.12 34.56
C ALA A 180 -8.14 20.85 33.21
N PRO A 181 -8.47 22.16 33.08
CA PRO A 181 -8.27 22.88 31.82
C PRO A 181 -6.78 23.09 31.55
N ALA A 182 -6.26 22.45 30.50
CA ALA A 182 -4.89 22.63 30.03
C ALA A 182 -4.73 23.96 29.26
N PRO A 183 -3.59 24.68 29.41
CA PRO A 183 -3.26 25.82 28.57
C PRO A 183 -3.03 25.38 27.11
N ILE A 184 -3.26 26.29 26.15
CA ILE A 184 -2.84 26.07 24.75
C ILE A 184 -1.31 26.06 24.72
N GLU A 185 -0.71 24.89 24.57
CA GLU A 185 0.74 24.77 24.38
C GLU A 185 1.07 24.84 22.89
N ARG A 186 2.03 25.72 22.53
CA ARG A 186 2.63 25.68 21.20
C ARG A 186 3.64 24.54 21.18
N GLY A 187 3.75 23.82 20.05
CA GLY A 187 4.84 22.85 19.84
C GLY A 187 6.25 23.43 20.06
N SER A 188 6.39 24.77 20.08
CA SER A 188 7.62 25.47 20.47
C SER A 188 8.01 25.33 21.94
N ASP A 189 7.04 25.25 22.85
CA ASP A 189 7.29 25.30 24.30
C ASP A 189 7.71 23.92 24.82
N ALA A 190 7.08 22.88 24.28
CA ALA A 190 7.48 21.47 24.34
C ALA A 190 8.94 21.24 23.88
N TYR A 191 9.25 21.82 22.72
CA TYR A 191 10.51 21.65 22.00
C TYR A 191 11.73 22.25 22.72
N ASP A 192 11.61 23.47 23.27
CA ASP A 192 12.73 24.11 23.96
C ASP A 192 13.18 23.34 25.21
N SER A 193 12.27 22.60 25.84
CA SER A 193 12.56 21.72 26.98
C SER A 193 13.26 20.42 26.55
N LEU A 194 12.73 19.78 25.51
CA LEU A 194 13.26 18.55 24.91
C LEU A 194 14.73 18.67 24.46
N VAL A 195 15.09 19.78 23.79
CA VAL A 195 16.45 20.03 23.25
C VAL A 195 17.50 20.15 24.35
N ARG A 196 17.12 20.53 25.58
CA ARG A 196 18.06 20.66 26.71
C ARG A 196 18.44 19.32 27.33
N GLU A 197 17.54 18.34 27.35
CA GLU A 197 17.79 17.03 27.95
C GLU A 197 18.32 16.01 26.93
N LEU A 198 17.85 16.02 25.67
CA LEU A 198 18.33 15.12 24.61
C LEU A 198 19.83 15.23 24.30
N ARG A 199 20.48 16.37 24.59
CA ARG A 199 21.95 16.49 24.50
C ARG A 199 22.70 15.52 25.42
N ARG A 200 22.01 14.78 26.29
CA ARG A 200 22.57 13.80 27.24
C ARG A 200 22.28 12.34 26.89
N ALA A 201 21.32 12.04 26.02
CA ALA A 201 20.95 10.66 25.69
C ALA A 201 21.69 10.19 24.42
N LYS A 202 22.69 9.32 24.60
CA LYS A 202 23.32 8.56 23.51
C LYS A 202 22.78 7.14 23.50
N GLY A 203 21.96 6.81 22.50
CA GLY A 203 21.62 5.42 22.15
C GLY A 203 22.36 5.04 20.87
N ASP A 204 23.46 4.30 21.01
CA ASP A 204 24.42 3.98 19.94
C ASP A 204 24.35 2.51 19.48
N LEU A 205 23.28 1.80 19.82
CA LEU A 205 23.10 0.39 19.43
C LEU A 205 21.65 0.19 19.02
N GLY A 206 21.44 -0.25 17.78
CA GLY A 206 20.11 -0.62 17.28
C GLY A 206 19.43 -1.67 18.16
N ALA A 207 18.12 -1.83 17.98
CA ALA A 207 17.35 -2.76 18.79
C ALA A 207 17.93 -4.18 18.78
N THR A 208 17.93 -4.81 19.95
CA THR A 208 18.43 -6.18 20.18
C THR A 208 17.36 -7.11 20.71
N MET A 209 16.27 -6.52 21.21
CA MET A 209 15.11 -7.21 21.75
C MET A 209 13.90 -6.93 20.86
N ARG A 210 12.84 -7.72 21.02
CA ARG A 210 11.57 -7.54 20.31
C ARG A 210 10.39 -7.81 21.22
N LEU A 211 9.29 -7.14 20.93
CA LEU A 211 7.96 -7.39 21.47
C LEU A 211 7.00 -7.67 20.32
N GLU A 212 6.29 -8.79 20.39
CA GLU A 212 5.18 -9.08 19.47
C GLU A 212 3.86 -8.54 20.03
N LEU A 213 3.16 -7.73 19.24
CA LEU A 213 1.84 -7.20 19.51
C LEU A 213 0.78 -8.03 18.78
N ALA A 214 -0.38 -8.17 19.42
CA ALA A 214 -1.63 -8.34 18.71
C ALA A 214 -2.22 -6.96 18.44
N VAL A 215 -2.62 -6.70 17.20
CA VAL A 215 -3.27 -5.46 16.81
C VAL A 215 -4.70 -5.78 16.44
N LEU A 216 -5.63 -5.00 16.98
CA LEU A 216 -7.05 -5.10 16.71
C LEU A 216 -7.52 -3.78 16.09
N ALA A 217 -8.32 -3.86 15.03
CA ALA A 217 -9.06 -2.71 14.52
C ALA A 217 -10.55 -3.02 14.52
N ASP A 218 -11.39 -2.06 14.91
CA ASP A 218 -12.83 -2.25 14.91
C ASP A 218 -13.49 -1.98 13.56
N ALA A 219 -14.78 -2.29 13.45
CA ALA A 219 -15.55 -2.12 12.22
C ALA A 219 -15.54 -0.68 11.73
N LEU A 220 -15.62 0.30 12.64
CA LEU A 220 -15.57 1.71 12.29
C LEU A 220 -14.21 2.08 11.69
N PHE A 221 -13.12 1.50 12.18
CA PHE A 221 -11.79 1.72 11.59
C PHE A 221 -11.77 1.15 10.17
N ARG A 222 -12.24 -0.09 10.00
CA ARG A 222 -12.33 -0.75 8.69
C ARG A 222 -13.13 0.09 7.68
N ASP A 223 -14.25 0.67 8.11
CA ASP A 223 -15.16 1.45 7.24
C ASP A 223 -14.57 2.79 6.77
N ARG A 224 -13.45 3.24 7.35
CA ARG A 224 -12.70 4.41 6.84
C ARG A 224 -11.78 4.10 5.67
N HIS A 225 -11.63 2.83 5.34
CA HIS A 225 -10.77 2.37 4.26
C HIS A 225 -11.60 1.70 3.17
N LEU A 226 -11.05 1.68 1.95
CA LEU A 226 -11.72 1.10 0.78
C LEU A 226 -12.06 -0.39 1.00
N ASP A 227 -11.15 -1.12 1.63
CA ASP A 227 -11.27 -2.54 1.94
C ASP A 227 -10.40 -2.94 3.14
N GLU A 228 -10.44 -4.23 3.52
CA GLU A 228 -9.64 -4.78 4.62
C GLU A 228 -8.12 -4.62 4.39
N GLN A 229 -7.66 -4.66 3.13
CA GLN A 229 -6.24 -4.52 2.81
C GLN A 229 -5.78 -3.08 3.02
N ALA A 230 -6.54 -2.10 2.54
CA ALA A 230 -6.26 -0.68 2.78
C ALA A 230 -6.29 -0.33 4.28
N ALA A 231 -7.19 -0.94 5.07
CA ALA A 231 -7.20 -0.81 6.52
C ALA A 231 -5.94 -1.39 7.16
N ARG A 232 -5.52 -2.58 6.71
CA ARG A 232 -4.27 -3.23 7.16
C ARG A 232 -3.05 -2.37 6.84
N ASP A 233 -2.97 -1.84 5.62
CA ASP A 233 -1.89 -0.94 5.19
C ASP A 233 -1.83 0.31 6.08
N GLY A 234 -2.98 0.90 6.41
CA GLY A 234 -3.08 2.01 7.34
C GLY A 234 -2.53 1.69 8.75
N LEU A 235 -2.81 0.50 9.28
CA LEU A 235 -2.23 0.05 10.55
C LEU A 235 -0.72 -0.12 10.46
N LEU A 236 -0.22 -0.70 9.37
CA LEU A 236 1.21 -0.94 9.16
C LEU A 236 2.02 0.36 9.07
N ILE A 237 1.47 1.42 8.45
CA ILE A 237 2.09 2.75 8.47
C ILE A 237 2.26 3.25 9.91
N ARG A 238 1.23 3.11 10.75
CA ARG A 238 1.29 3.54 12.16
C ARG A 238 2.30 2.75 12.96
N LEU A 239 2.31 1.44 12.78
CA LEU A 239 3.23 0.52 13.45
C LEU A 239 4.68 0.73 13.04
N ASN A 240 4.94 1.09 11.77
CA ASN A 240 6.28 1.43 11.30
C ASN A 240 6.87 2.63 12.05
N ASN A 241 6.04 3.66 12.31
CA ASN A 241 6.44 4.82 13.12
C ASN A 241 6.67 4.43 14.60
N ILE A 242 5.74 3.65 15.19
CA ILE A 242 5.85 3.19 16.59
C ILE A 242 7.12 2.36 16.78
N ASP A 243 7.46 1.46 15.86
CA ASP A 243 8.71 0.72 15.89
C ASP A 243 9.93 1.66 15.89
N GLY A 244 9.93 2.73 15.10
CA GLY A 244 11.00 3.74 15.10
C GLY A 244 11.25 4.33 16.49
N ILE A 245 10.18 4.67 17.21
CA ILE A 245 10.23 5.26 18.57
C ILE A 245 10.84 4.27 19.57
N TYR A 246 10.31 3.05 19.64
CA TYR A 246 10.73 2.05 20.63
C TYR A 246 12.10 1.44 20.31
N SER A 247 12.40 1.20 19.03
CA SER A 247 13.69 0.62 18.63
C SER A 247 14.86 1.57 18.91
N SER A 248 14.66 2.88 18.72
CA SER A 248 15.71 3.89 18.93
C SER A 248 15.93 4.26 20.41
N GLN A 249 14.87 4.22 21.24
CA GLN A 249 14.93 4.71 22.62
C GLN A 249 15.01 3.61 23.68
N LEU A 250 14.42 2.43 23.41
CA LEU A 250 14.38 1.30 24.35
C LEU A 250 15.13 0.07 23.83
N GLY A 251 15.61 0.07 22.58
CA GLY A 251 16.27 -1.08 21.98
C GLY A 251 15.33 -2.27 21.74
N VAL A 252 14.02 -2.02 21.66
CA VAL A 252 12.97 -3.03 21.46
C VAL A 252 12.28 -2.81 20.12
N HIS A 253 12.34 -3.79 19.23
CA HIS A 253 11.54 -3.81 18.01
C HIS A 253 10.07 -4.12 18.30
N ILE A 254 9.16 -3.34 17.74
CA ILE A 254 7.72 -3.56 17.83
C ILE A 254 7.27 -4.31 16.57
N GLN A 255 6.81 -5.54 16.76
CA GLN A 255 6.35 -6.40 15.68
C GLN A 255 4.86 -6.66 15.84
N ALA A 256 4.13 -6.78 14.73
CA ALA A 256 2.70 -7.09 14.75
C ALA A 256 2.39 -8.34 13.90
N PRO A 257 2.79 -9.55 14.35
CA PRO A 257 2.51 -10.80 13.64
C PRO A 257 1.02 -11.20 13.67
N LEU A 258 0.19 -10.48 14.43
CA LEU A 258 -1.25 -10.67 14.48
C LEU A 258 -1.94 -9.32 14.30
N ILE A 259 -2.65 -9.17 13.19
CA ILE A 259 -3.54 -8.04 12.92
C ILE A 259 -4.91 -8.60 12.58
N ASP A 260 -5.87 -8.43 13.50
CA ASP A 260 -7.27 -8.79 13.32
C ASP A 260 -8.08 -7.50 13.05
N ILE A 261 -8.80 -7.44 11.94
CA ILE A 261 -9.67 -6.32 11.56
C ILE A 261 -11.10 -6.82 11.65
N LEU A 262 -11.87 -6.27 12.58
CA LEU A 262 -13.23 -6.71 12.86
C LEU A 262 -14.20 -6.15 11.81
N ASP A 263 -15.18 -6.96 11.42
CA ASP A 263 -16.33 -6.51 10.63
C ASP A 263 -17.48 -6.03 11.54
N ALA A 264 -18.50 -5.44 10.91
CA ALA A 264 -19.67 -4.90 11.61
C ALA A 264 -20.59 -5.99 12.21
N GLU A 265 -20.42 -7.26 11.85
CA GLU A 265 -21.18 -8.38 12.41
C GLU A 265 -20.52 -8.93 13.68
N ASN A 266 -19.23 -8.66 13.86
CA ASN A 266 -18.47 -9.06 15.03
C ASN A 266 -19.04 -8.41 16.32
N ARG A 267 -19.16 -9.21 17.38
CA ARG A 267 -19.70 -8.81 18.68
C ARG A 267 -18.67 -8.92 19.81
N THR A 268 -17.38 -8.97 19.48
CA THR A 268 -16.28 -9.09 20.46
C THR A 268 -16.22 -7.87 21.38
N LEU A 269 -16.46 -6.68 20.82
CA LEU A 269 -16.54 -5.40 21.51
C LEU A 269 -17.96 -4.85 21.34
N SER A 270 -18.52 -4.21 22.36
CA SER A 270 -19.81 -3.53 22.28
C SER A 270 -19.69 -2.22 21.50
N GLU A 271 -20.77 -1.44 21.36
CA GLU A 271 -20.76 -0.10 20.74
C GLU A 271 -20.42 1.03 21.72
N THR A 272 -19.93 0.70 22.94
CA THR A 272 -19.58 1.72 23.94
C THR A 272 -18.55 2.73 23.41
N ARG A 273 -18.77 4.01 23.74
CA ARG A 273 -17.81 5.12 23.53
C ARG A 273 -17.04 5.48 24.79
N ASN A 274 -17.39 4.89 25.93
CA ASN A 274 -16.68 5.08 27.19
C ASN A 274 -15.34 4.32 27.15
N ALA A 275 -14.22 5.05 27.22
CA ALA A 275 -12.87 4.49 27.07
C ALA A 275 -12.55 3.41 28.12
N ASP A 276 -12.88 3.63 29.38
CA ASP A 276 -12.70 2.65 30.47
C ASP A 276 -13.51 1.36 30.24
N ALA A 277 -14.76 1.50 29.80
CA ALA A 277 -15.61 0.35 29.50
C ALA A 277 -15.04 -0.45 28.33
N LEU A 278 -14.60 0.23 27.27
CA LEU A 278 -14.01 -0.38 26.09
C LEU A 278 -12.69 -1.08 26.41
N LEU A 279 -11.82 -0.48 27.23
CA LEU A 279 -10.57 -1.08 27.70
C LEU A 279 -10.84 -2.37 28.49
N LYS A 280 -11.85 -2.38 29.37
CA LYS A 280 -12.27 -3.57 30.13
C LYS A 280 -12.83 -4.67 29.22
N GLU A 281 -13.53 -4.31 28.15
CA GLU A 281 -14.00 -5.26 27.14
C GLU A 281 -12.83 -5.86 26.35
N LEU A 282 -11.88 -5.03 25.91
CA LEU A 282 -10.68 -5.46 25.23
C LEU A 282 -9.83 -6.41 26.09
N ALA A 283 -9.66 -6.10 27.37
CA ALA A 283 -8.97 -6.98 28.32
C ALA A 283 -9.64 -8.36 28.44
N LYS A 284 -10.98 -8.40 28.49
CA LYS A 284 -11.75 -9.66 28.49
C LYS A 284 -11.63 -10.40 27.16
N ALA A 285 -11.60 -9.69 26.03
CA ALA A 285 -11.42 -10.28 24.71
C ALA A 285 -10.03 -10.93 24.58
N ARG A 286 -8.98 -10.23 25.01
CA ARG A 286 -7.60 -10.74 25.09
C ARG A 286 -7.52 -11.99 25.97
N GLU A 287 -8.07 -11.94 27.19
CA GLU A 287 -8.08 -13.07 28.14
C GLU A 287 -8.68 -14.34 27.51
N LYS A 288 -9.78 -14.19 26.75
CA LYS A 288 -10.47 -15.31 26.10
C LYS A 288 -9.73 -15.83 24.86
N SER A 289 -9.10 -14.95 24.09
CA SER A 289 -8.43 -15.30 22.84
C SER A 289 -6.98 -15.75 23.05
N PHE A 290 -6.71 -17.04 22.83
CA PHE A 290 -5.35 -17.58 22.91
C PHE A 290 -4.38 -16.84 21.98
N ARG A 291 -4.81 -16.52 20.75
CA ARG A 291 -3.99 -15.81 19.75
C ARG A 291 -3.56 -14.42 20.23
N HIS A 292 -4.40 -13.73 20.99
CA HIS A 292 -4.10 -12.40 21.52
C HIS A 292 -3.23 -12.50 22.78
N ARG A 293 -3.62 -13.29 23.78
CA ARG A 293 -2.86 -13.40 25.04
C ARG A 293 -1.49 -14.08 24.92
N SER A 294 -1.22 -14.78 23.81
CA SER A 294 0.11 -15.31 23.52
C SER A 294 1.10 -14.25 23.01
N ARG A 295 0.61 -13.07 22.64
CA ARG A 295 1.42 -11.88 22.32
C ARG A 295 1.71 -11.08 23.57
N GLY A 296 2.72 -10.22 23.53
CA GLY A 296 3.13 -9.42 24.67
C GLY A 296 2.09 -8.38 25.09
N LEU A 297 1.39 -7.79 24.12
CA LEU A 297 0.30 -6.82 24.31
C LEU A 297 -0.80 -7.00 23.24
N THR A 298 -1.99 -6.47 23.49
CA THR A 298 -3.02 -6.23 22.47
C THR A 298 -3.35 -4.74 22.41
N HIS A 299 -3.15 -4.11 21.25
CA HIS A 299 -3.50 -2.70 21.04
C HIS A 299 -4.69 -2.56 20.09
N LEU A 300 -5.72 -1.81 20.50
CA LEU A 300 -6.90 -1.52 19.68
C LEU A 300 -6.76 -0.15 19.02
N PHE A 301 -6.87 -0.12 17.68
CA PHE A 301 -7.13 1.10 16.92
C PHE A 301 -8.63 1.18 16.65
N THR A 302 -9.30 2.17 17.23
CA THR A 302 -10.75 2.34 17.12
C THR A 302 -11.09 3.67 16.47
N ALA A 303 -12.01 3.65 15.50
CA ALA A 303 -12.53 4.87 14.90
C ALA A 303 -13.76 5.44 15.62
N ARG A 304 -14.02 4.98 16.84
CA ARG A 304 -15.03 5.54 17.73
C ARG A 304 -14.59 6.92 18.17
N ASP A 305 -15.54 7.84 18.15
CA ASP A 305 -15.45 9.10 18.87
C ASP A 305 -15.59 8.76 20.37
N LEU A 306 -14.53 8.76 21.15
CA LEU A 306 -14.61 8.40 22.57
C LEU A 306 -15.35 9.51 23.36
N GLU A 307 -15.89 9.16 24.53
CA GLU A 307 -16.53 10.16 25.39
C GLU A 307 -15.49 11.04 26.08
N GLY A 308 -15.71 12.36 26.09
CA GLY A 308 -14.84 13.31 26.76
C GLY A 308 -13.66 13.76 25.88
N GLU A 309 -12.52 14.02 26.52
CA GLU A 309 -11.27 14.45 25.85
C GLU A 309 -10.27 13.28 25.68
N THR A 310 -10.66 12.07 26.06
CA THR A 310 -9.83 10.85 26.02
C THR A 310 -9.59 10.41 24.58
N VAL A 311 -8.33 10.40 24.14
CA VAL A 311 -7.93 9.89 22.80
C VAL A 311 -7.18 8.56 22.85
N GLY A 312 -6.88 8.08 24.05
CA GLY A 312 -6.22 6.82 24.30
C GLY A 312 -6.36 6.42 25.76
N ILE A 313 -6.28 5.11 26.03
CA ILE A 313 -6.18 4.61 27.40
C ILE A 313 -5.51 3.24 27.41
N ALA A 314 -4.70 2.99 28.44
CA ALA A 314 -4.01 1.72 28.65
C ALA A 314 -3.86 1.39 30.13
N TYR A 315 -3.70 0.09 30.43
CA TYR A 315 -3.26 -0.32 31.76
C TYR A 315 -1.76 -0.05 31.93
N VAL A 316 -1.38 0.51 33.06
CA VAL A 316 0.03 0.76 33.39
C VAL A 316 0.71 -0.53 33.87
N ASP A 317 1.98 -0.74 33.49
CA ASP A 317 2.83 -1.85 33.98
C ASP A 317 2.20 -3.24 33.74
N SER A 318 1.77 -3.47 32.51
CA SER A 318 0.97 -4.63 32.13
C SER A 318 1.60 -5.50 31.04
N LEU A 319 2.86 -5.23 30.69
CA LEU A 319 3.65 -6.06 29.77
C LEU A 319 3.50 -7.55 30.09
N CYS A 320 3.20 -8.33 29.05
CA CYS A 320 3.05 -9.77 29.11
C CYS A 320 1.84 -10.29 29.92
N ASP A 321 1.03 -9.41 30.51
CA ASP A 321 -0.16 -9.86 31.24
C ASP A 321 -1.21 -10.43 30.24
N PRO A 322 -1.73 -11.64 30.48
CA PRO A 322 -2.65 -12.30 29.55
C PRO A 322 -4.02 -11.64 29.46
N LYS A 323 -4.34 -10.69 30.34
CA LYS A 323 -5.61 -9.97 30.38
C LYS A 323 -5.41 -8.45 30.30
N TYR A 324 -4.56 -7.90 31.16
CA TYR A 324 -4.38 -6.46 31.32
C TYR A 324 -3.33 -5.86 30.40
N GLY A 325 -2.58 -6.67 29.64
CA GLY A 325 -1.64 -6.21 28.61
C GLY A 325 -2.38 -5.62 27.40
N VAL A 326 -3.17 -4.58 27.62
CA VAL A 326 -4.01 -3.92 26.61
C VAL A 326 -3.92 -2.41 26.68
N GLY A 327 -4.08 -1.79 25.52
CA GLY A 327 -4.27 -0.36 25.32
C GLY A 327 -5.15 -0.09 24.11
N LEU A 328 -5.71 1.10 24.01
CA LEU A 328 -6.48 1.53 22.85
C LEU A 328 -6.17 2.97 22.47
N THR A 329 -6.28 3.26 21.17
CA THR A 329 -6.11 4.59 20.59
C THR A 329 -7.30 4.91 19.71
N GLU A 330 -7.86 6.09 19.92
CA GLU A 330 -8.82 6.69 19.02
C GLU A 330 -8.12 7.11 17.71
N VAL A 331 -8.70 6.69 16.61
CA VAL A 331 -8.34 7.07 15.24
C VAL A 331 -9.40 8.06 14.79
N SER A 332 -9.00 9.20 14.23
CA SER A 332 -9.90 10.26 13.73
C SER A 332 -9.35 10.84 12.41
N THR A 333 -9.66 12.10 12.09
CA THR A 333 -9.11 12.83 10.93
C THR A 333 -7.73 13.45 11.21
N ARG A 334 -7.11 13.12 12.36
CA ARG A 334 -5.82 13.69 12.81
C ARG A 334 -4.62 13.17 11.99
N GLY A 335 -4.78 12.03 11.31
CA GLY A 335 -3.78 11.46 10.41
C GLY A 335 -2.87 10.43 11.09
N ALA A 336 -2.27 9.54 10.28
CA ALA A 336 -1.51 8.39 10.78
C ALA A 336 -0.34 8.78 11.70
N TRP A 337 0.28 9.93 11.45
CA TRP A 337 1.41 10.39 12.25
C TRP A 337 1.00 10.73 13.69
N TYR A 338 -0.17 11.34 13.89
CA TYR A 338 -0.64 11.75 15.21
C TYR A 338 -1.08 10.54 16.03
N GLU A 339 -1.79 9.64 15.38
CA GLU A 339 -2.29 8.41 15.99
C GLU A 339 -1.16 7.43 16.32
N SER A 340 -0.04 7.47 15.58
CA SER A 340 1.19 6.78 15.97
C SER A 340 1.75 7.28 17.31
N LEU A 341 1.71 8.59 17.58
CA LEU A 341 2.21 9.15 18.83
C LEU A 341 1.29 8.80 20.00
N ILE A 342 -0.04 8.89 19.82
CA ILE A 342 -0.99 8.45 20.85
C ILE A 342 -0.79 6.96 21.14
N ALA A 343 -0.73 6.11 20.12
CA ALA A 343 -0.50 4.68 20.34
C ALA A 343 0.85 4.41 21.03
N ALA A 344 1.91 5.14 20.67
CA ALA A 344 3.20 5.02 21.33
C ALA A 344 3.15 5.42 22.82
N HIS A 345 2.38 6.48 23.16
CA HIS A 345 2.12 6.90 24.54
C HIS A 345 1.39 5.81 25.34
N GLU A 346 0.29 5.28 24.80
CA GLU A 346 -0.50 4.24 25.46
C GLU A 346 0.28 2.93 25.66
N ILE A 347 1.09 2.53 24.66
CA ILE A 347 2.01 1.41 24.82
C ILE A 347 3.06 1.73 25.90
N GLY A 348 3.45 3.00 26.06
CA GLY A 348 4.40 3.45 27.09
C GLY A 348 3.89 3.22 28.50
N HIS A 349 2.58 3.43 28.71
CA HIS A 349 1.91 3.01 29.94
C HIS A 349 2.00 1.51 30.16
N ASN A 350 1.74 0.67 29.15
CA ASN A 350 1.90 -0.78 29.30
C ASN A 350 3.35 -1.17 29.70
N PHE A 351 4.35 -0.44 29.23
CA PHE A 351 5.76 -0.58 29.61
C PHE A 351 6.10 -0.06 31.01
N GLY A 352 5.14 0.58 31.69
CA GLY A 352 5.23 1.01 33.08
C GLY A 352 5.50 2.50 33.26
N ALA A 353 5.57 3.30 32.20
CA ALA A 353 5.67 4.75 32.33
C ALA A 353 4.35 5.33 32.89
N VAL A 354 4.47 6.38 33.69
CA VAL A 354 3.35 7.25 34.08
C VAL A 354 3.47 8.59 33.35
N HIS A 355 2.50 9.47 33.52
CA HIS A 355 2.61 10.78 32.89
C HIS A 355 3.79 11.60 33.42
N ASP A 356 4.45 12.29 32.50
CA ASP A 356 5.45 13.31 32.82
C ASP A 356 4.77 14.55 33.43
N GLY A 357 5.40 15.14 34.45
CA GLY A 357 4.84 16.26 35.20
C GLY A 357 3.77 15.86 36.23
N GLU A 358 3.55 14.56 36.42
CA GLU A 358 2.65 14.01 37.45
C GLU A 358 3.34 12.92 38.28
N GLY A 359 2.82 12.67 39.48
CA GLY A 359 3.24 11.55 40.33
C GLY A 359 4.76 11.46 40.54
N VAL A 360 5.35 10.31 40.19
CA VAL A 360 6.80 10.07 40.33
C VAL A 360 7.65 10.85 39.31
N CYS A 361 7.04 11.32 38.22
CA CYS A 361 7.68 12.15 37.20
C CYS A 361 7.29 13.64 37.32
N ALA A 362 6.86 14.10 38.51
CA ALA A 362 6.40 15.47 38.74
C ALA A 362 7.46 16.57 38.44
N SER A 363 8.75 16.22 38.40
CA SER A 363 9.82 17.14 38.02
C SER A 363 10.04 17.25 36.52
N THR A 364 9.49 16.33 35.72
CA THR A 364 9.55 16.40 34.27
C THR A 364 8.60 17.49 33.77
N PRO A 365 9.01 18.38 32.87
CA PRO A 365 8.12 19.38 32.30
C PRO A 365 6.97 18.72 31.52
N GLN A 366 5.72 19.11 31.82
CA GLN A 366 4.57 18.79 30.97
C GLN A 366 4.77 19.40 29.58
N GLY A 367 4.22 18.75 28.56
CA GLY A 367 4.37 19.20 27.19
C GLY A 367 5.71 18.87 26.55
N ALA A 368 6.75 18.47 27.28
CA ALA A 368 8.09 18.29 26.70
C ALA A 368 8.40 16.91 26.10
N TYR A 369 7.65 15.87 26.46
CA TYR A 369 7.95 14.46 26.13
C TYR A 369 6.70 13.67 25.80
N LEU A 370 6.89 12.52 25.15
CA LEU A 370 5.83 11.63 24.69
C LEU A 370 4.83 11.25 25.80
N MET A 371 5.28 11.07 27.06
CA MET A 371 4.40 10.73 28.18
C MET A 371 3.74 11.93 28.85
N SER A 372 3.74 13.11 28.23
CA SER A 372 2.93 14.25 28.69
C SER A 372 1.44 13.87 28.75
N PRO A 373 0.66 14.30 29.77
CA PRO A 373 -0.77 13.99 29.88
C PRO A 373 -1.60 14.51 28.71
N ASN A 374 -1.09 15.54 28.03
CA ASN A 374 -1.67 16.08 26.80
C ASN A 374 -0.74 15.77 25.63
N VAL A 375 -1.32 15.39 24.50
CA VAL A 375 -0.56 15.12 23.29
C VAL A 375 0.08 16.40 22.77
N ASN A 376 1.40 16.36 22.60
CA ASN A 376 2.26 17.51 22.34
C ASN A 376 3.09 17.35 21.05
N GLY A 377 2.87 16.28 20.30
CA GLY A 377 3.61 15.96 19.07
C GLY A 377 5.03 15.40 19.30
N VAL A 378 5.49 15.28 20.54
CA VAL A 378 6.85 14.82 20.83
C VAL A 378 6.89 13.29 20.88
N GLU A 379 7.86 12.69 20.18
CA GLU A 379 8.08 11.25 20.13
C GLU A 379 9.10 10.72 21.15
N ALA A 380 9.89 11.61 21.76
CA ALA A 380 10.90 11.26 22.74
C ALA A 380 10.30 10.98 24.13
N PHE A 381 10.67 9.87 24.75
CA PHE A 381 10.43 9.59 26.16
C PHE A 381 11.36 10.42 27.03
N SER A 382 10.87 10.88 28.19
CA SER A 382 11.70 11.55 29.19
C SER A 382 12.68 10.58 29.87
N ASP A 383 13.73 11.12 30.49
CA ASP A 383 14.62 10.33 31.36
C ASP A 383 13.85 9.62 32.48
N CYS A 384 12.80 10.26 33.02
CA CYS A 384 11.93 9.65 34.04
C CYS A 384 11.20 8.42 33.47
N SER A 385 10.54 8.58 32.32
CA SER A 385 9.83 7.51 31.61
C SER A 385 10.76 6.34 31.28
N LEU A 386 11.94 6.61 30.71
CA LEU A 386 12.94 5.59 30.41
C LEU A 386 13.43 4.85 31.66
N SER A 387 13.67 5.58 32.77
CA SER A 387 14.11 4.98 34.03
C SER A 387 13.07 4.02 34.63
N MET A 388 11.78 4.25 34.39
CA MET A 388 10.70 3.37 34.79
C MET A 388 10.57 2.16 33.86
N MET A 389 10.66 2.38 32.54
CA MET A 389 10.45 1.33 31.54
C MET A 389 11.62 0.34 31.45
N HIS A 390 12.87 0.78 31.53
CA HIS A 390 14.05 -0.10 31.44
C HIS A 390 14.02 -1.34 32.35
N PRO A 391 13.75 -1.24 33.67
CA PRO A 391 13.66 -2.42 34.52
C PRO A 391 12.48 -3.33 34.17
N LYS A 392 11.38 -2.78 33.64
CA LYS A 392 10.22 -3.56 33.18
C LYS A 392 10.55 -4.34 31.92
N VAL A 393 11.20 -3.68 30.96
CA VAL A 393 11.70 -4.30 29.73
C VAL A 393 12.65 -5.46 30.06
N ALA A 394 13.59 -5.26 30.98
CA ALA A 394 14.54 -6.29 31.38
C ALA A 394 13.88 -7.49 32.08
N ALA A 395 12.75 -7.30 32.77
CA ALA A 395 12.03 -8.35 33.49
C ALA A 395 10.92 -9.04 32.67
N ALA A 396 10.51 -8.43 31.54
CA ALA A 396 9.38 -8.89 30.74
C ALA A 396 9.70 -10.18 29.97
N LYS A 397 8.95 -11.26 30.25
CA LYS A 397 9.14 -12.57 29.60
C LYS A 397 8.76 -12.60 28.11
N CYS A 398 7.88 -11.69 27.69
CA CYS A 398 7.42 -11.56 26.31
C CYS A 398 8.31 -10.64 25.46
N ILE A 399 9.27 -9.95 26.09
CA ILE A 399 10.33 -9.23 25.40
C ILE A 399 11.51 -10.19 25.28
N VAL A 400 11.77 -10.65 24.07
CA VAL A 400 12.76 -11.69 23.81
C VAL A 400 13.84 -11.14 22.86
N PRO A 401 15.03 -11.75 22.82
CA PRO A 401 16.03 -11.39 21.81
C PRO A 401 15.45 -11.50 20.41
N LEU A 402 15.95 -10.66 19.51
CA LEU A 402 15.68 -10.79 18.09
C LEU A 402 16.12 -12.17 17.58
N PRO A 403 15.38 -12.79 16.63
CA PRO A 403 15.85 -13.98 15.95
C PRO A 403 17.26 -13.76 15.39
N PRO A 404 18.13 -14.78 15.38
CA PRO A 404 19.43 -14.70 14.73
C PRO A 404 19.32 -14.19 13.28
N ALA A 405 20.41 -13.64 12.75
CA ALA A 405 20.46 -13.25 11.34
C ALA A 405 20.16 -14.48 10.45
N ASN A 406 19.40 -14.25 9.38
CA ASN A 406 19.02 -15.29 8.41
C ASN A 406 18.98 -14.64 7.03
N VAL A 407 20.06 -14.72 6.25
CA VAL A 407 20.09 -14.12 4.90
C VAL A 407 19.57 -15.12 3.88
N ARG A 408 18.58 -14.71 3.10
CA ARG A 408 17.89 -15.60 2.17
C ARG A 408 17.70 -14.96 0.81
N VAL A 409 17.51 -15.83 -0.17
CA VAL A 409 16.98 -15.51 -1.49
C VAL A 409 15.77 -16.39 -1.75
N ALA A 410 14.90 -16.00 -2.69
CA ALA A 410 13.78 -16.86 -3.08
C ALA A 410 14.31 -18.17 -3.69
N ALA A 411 13.73 -19.31 -3.29
CA ALA A 411 14.13 -20.61 -3.85
C ALA A 411 13.85 -20.68 -5.37
N ASP A 412 12.75 -20.09 -5.81
CA ASP A 412 12.41 -19.83 -7.20
C ASP A 412 12.62 -18.33 -7.49
N LEU A 413 13.65 -18.03 -8.29
CA LEU A 413 13.97 -16.68 -8.74
C LEU A 413 13.15 -16.26 -9.98
N GLY A 414 12.19 -17.08 -10.38
CA GLY A 414 11.26 -16.82 -11.48
C GLY A 414 11.87 -17.05 -12.86
N THR A 415 11.06 -16.74 -13.88
CA THR A 415 11.46 -16.79 -15.29
C THR A 415 11.41 -15.40 -15.89
N VAL A 416 12.54 -14.91 -16.38
CA VAL A 416 12.62 -13.65 -17.13
C VAL A 416 12.75 -13.95 -18.62
N ARG A 417 11.89 -13.31 -19.43
CA ARG A 417 11.91 -13.40 -20.89
C ARG A 417 12.43 -12.10 -21.47
N SER A 418 13.35 -12.18 -22.42
CA SER A 418 13.86 -11.02 -23.14
C SER A 418 14.10 -11.34 -24.62
N PRO A 419 13.89 -10.39 -25.54
CA PRO A 419 14.30 -10.54 -26.93
C PRO A 419 15.82 -10.72 -27.07
N ALA A 420 16.23 -11.46 -28.10
CA ALA A 420 17.63 -11.61 -28.45
C ALA A 420 18.28 -10.26 -28.80
N GLY A 421 19.45 -10.00 -28.21
CA GLY A 421 20.23 -8.79 -28.44
C GLY A 421 19.72 -7.56 -27.69
N VAL A 422 18.64 -7.65 -26.91
CA VAL A 422 18.13 -6.56 -26.07
C VAL A 422 18.66 -6.69 -24.65
N ALA A 423 19.07 -5.56 -24.06
CA ALA A 423 19.47 -5.53 -22.65
C ALA A 423 18.24 -5.47 -21.76
N PHE A 424 18.19 -6.31 -20.75
CA PHE A 424 17.11 -6.40 -19.78
C PHE A 424 17.66 -6.36 -18.36
N ASP A 425 16.84 -5.88 -17.44
CA ASP A 425 17.23 -5.74 -16.05
C ASP A 425 16.76 -6.97 -15.27
N TYR A 426 17.55 -7.36 -14.28
CA TYR A 426 17.28 -8.47 -13.39
C TYR A 426 17.60 -8.03 -11.97
N GLU A 427 16.66 -8.26 -11.08
CA GLU A 427 16.78 -7.89 -9.68
C GLU A 427 16.78 -9.15 -8.82
N LEU A 428 17.76 -9.26 -7.93
CA LEU A 428 17.88 -10.35 -6.97
C LEU A 428 17.67 -9.77 -5.57
N PRO A 429 16.46 -9.83 -4.99
CA PRO A 429 16.23 -9.44 -3.61
C PRO A 429 17.00 -10.37 -2.65
N VAL A 430 17.88 -9.80 -1.85
CA VAL A 430 18.55 -10.50 -0.74
C VAL A 430 17.95 -9.98 0.55
N ALA A 431 17.22 -10.84 1.26
CA ALA A 431 16.52 -10.47 2.49
C ALA A 431 17.24 -11.01 3.71
N ASN A 432 17.32 -10.23 4.79
CA ASN A 432 17.60 -10.77 6.11
C ASN A 432 16.26 -11.02 6.82
N ALA A 433 15.81 -12.28 6.80
CA ALA A 433 14.58 -12.72 7.48
C ALA A 433 14.75 -12.87 9.00
N GLY A 434 15.99 -12.77 9.49
CA GLY A 434 16.30 -12.73 10.91
C GLY A 434 15.94 -11.37 11.53
N GLY A 435 15.94 -11.27 12.86
CA GLY A 435 15.77 -9.98 13.54
C GLY A 435 17.10 -9.30 13.83
N ALA A 436 18.18 -10.06 14.02
CA ALA A 436 19.52 -9.53 14.21
C ALA A 436 20.13 -9.10 12.87
N THR A 437 21.01 -8.09 12.92
CA THR A 437 21.77 -7.62 11.75
C THR A 437 22.66 -8.74 11.22
N ALA A 438 22.53 -9.04 9.93
CA ALA A 438 23.42 -9.93 9.20
C ALA A 438 24.72 -9.19 8.89
N MET A 439 25.85 -9.79 9.24
CA MET A 439 27.16 -9.17 9.13
C MET A 439 27.89 -9.63 7.87
N ASN A 440 28.55 -8.68 7.19
CA ASN A 440 29.39 -8.93 6.00
C ASN A 440 28.68 -9.78 4.93
N VAL A 441 27.45 -9.38 4.58
CA VAL A 441 26.63 -10.10 3.60
C VAL A 441 27.31 -10.08 2.22
N ARG A 442 27.34 -11.24 1.57
CA ARG A 442 27.89 -11.47 0.24
C ARG A 442 26.90 -12.23 -0.61
N ALA A 443 26.78 -11.87 -1.88
CA ALA A 443 25.98 -12.60 -2.86
C ALA A 443 26.87 -13.07 -4.02
N GLU A 444 26.64 -14.30 -4.48
CA GLU A 444 27.27 -14.90 -5.65
C GLU A 444 26.17 -15.34 -6.62
N VAL A 445 26.21 -14.84 -7.85
CA VAL A 445 25.25 -15.16 -8.91
C VAL A 445 25.97 -15.87 -10.04
N LEU A 446 25.56 -17.11 -10.33
CA LEU A 446 26.06 -17.89 -11.46
C LEU A 446 25.24 -17.56 -12.70
N VAL A 447 25.89 -16.91 -13.66
CA VAL A 447 25.31 -16.45 -14.92
C VAL A 447 25.72 -17.43 -16.03
N PRO A 448 24.76 -17.93 -16.84
CA PRO A 448 25.06 -18.88 -17.90
C PRO A 448 25.90 -18.22 -19.02
N PRO A 449 26.75 -18.99 -19.73
CA PRO A 449 27.68 -18.45 -20.73
C PRO A 449 27.01 -17.82 -21.96
N THR A 450 25.72 -18.07 -22.16
CA THR A 450 24.89 -17.47 -23.22
C THR A 450 24.43 -16.04 -22.90
N ILE A 451 24.65 -15.58 -21.67
CA ILE A 451 24.24 -14.27 -21.17
C ILE A 451 25.48 -13.45 -20.82
N VAL A 452 25.51 -12.22 -21.34
CA VAL A 452 26.52 -11.21 -21.02
C VAL A 452 26.02 -10.35 -19.86
N VAL A 453 26.86 -10.13 -18.86
CA VAL A 453 26.62 -9.16 -17.79
C VAL A 453 27.14 -7.80 -18.25
N GLU A 454 26.23 -6.87 -18.53
CA GLU A 454 26.59 -5.50 -18.93
C GLU A 454 26.90 -4.62 -17.73
N ASP A 455 26.12 -4.78 -16.66
CA ASP A 455 26.31 -4.06 -15.40
C ASP A 455 25.87 -4.94 -14.23
N ALA A 456 26.49 -4.72 -13.08
CA ALA A 456 26.15 -5.37 -11.83
C ALA A 456 26.52 -4.46 -10.67
N TYR A 457 25.57 -4.17 -9.80
CA TYR A 457 25.82 -3.34 -8.63
C TYR A 457 24.88 -3.67 -7.47
N VAL A 458 25.32 -3.29 -6.27
CA VAL A 458 24.51 -3.30 -5.06
C VAL A 458 24.73 -1.96 -4.37
N ILE A 459 23.67 -1.38 -3.83
CA ILE A 459 23.77 -0.05 -3.26
C ILE A 459 24.43 -0.14 -1.88
N GLY A 460 25.38 0.77 -1.61
CA GLY A 460 26.20 0.72 -0.39
C GLY A 460 27.26 -0.38 -0.37
N GLY A 461 27.43 -1.11 -1.48
CA GLY A 461 28.42 -2.17 -1.61
C GLY A 461 29.15 -2.13 -2.96
N SER A 462 29.69 -3.28 -3.37
CA SER A 462 30.44 -3.41 -4.62
C SER A 462 30.21 -4.76 -5.27
N CYS A 463 30.09 -4.80 -6.60
CA CYS A 463 30.01 -6.03 -7.36
C CYS A 463 31.17 -6.15 -8.34
N THR A 464 31.61 -7.38 -8.60
CA THR A 464 32.57 -7.74 -9.64
C THR A 464 31.99 -8.86 -10.48
N SER A 465 32.09 -8.74 -11.81
CA SER A 465 31.64 -9.77 -12.75
C SER A 465 32.81 -10.35 -13.54
N GLY A 466 32.82 -11.66 -13.74
CA GLY A 466 33.85 -12.35 -14.52
C GLY A 466 33.65 -13.86 -14.57
N ALA A 467 34.04 -14.49 -15.67
CA ALA A 467 33.99 -15.95 -15.84
C ALA A 467 32.62 -16.61 -15.55
N GLY A 468 31.50 -15.90 -15.84
CA GLY A 468 30.14 -16.40 -15.60
C GLY A 468 29.70 -16.30 -14.14
N VAL A 469 30.41 -15.55 -13.30
CA VAL A 469 30.04 -15.32 -11.89
C VAL A 469 29.99 -13.82 -11.61
N VAL A 470 28.97 -13.38 -10.89
CA VAL A 470 28.89 -12.05 -10.29
C VAL A 470 29.00 -12.19 -8.78
N GLN A 471 30.02 -11.56 -8.19
CA GLN A 471 30.23 -11.55 -6.74
C GLN A 471 29.98 -10.13 -6.21
N CYS A 472 29.08 -10.00 -5.26
CA CYS A 472 28.70 -8.74 -4.64
C CYS A 472 29.01 -8.75 -3.14
N GLN A 473 29.79 -7.77 -2.70
CA GLN A 473 29.95 -7.39 -1.29
C GLN A 473 28.83 -6.43 -0.95
N MET A 474 27.92 -6.85 -0.07
CA MET A 474 26.76 -6.04 0.31
C MET A 474 27.02 -5.28 1.61
N GLY A 475 27.84 -5.82 2.52
CA GLY A 475 28.04 -5.26 3.86
C GLY A 475 26.95 -5.73 4.82
N ASN A 476 26.67 -4.99 5.89
CA ASN A 476 25.67 -5.41 6.87
C ASN A 476 24.24 -5.19 6.34
N ILE A 477 23.32 -6.13 6.61
CA ILE A 477 21.88 -5.98 6.33
C ILE A 477 21.12 -6.08 7.65
N THR A 478 20.34 -5.07 7.98
CA THR A 478 19.59 -5.02 9.24
C THR A 478 18.54 -6.15 9.29
N GLY A 479 18.22 -6.70 10.46
CA GLY A 479 17.27 -7.82 10.53
C GLY A 479 15.83 -7.42 10.22
N GLY A 480 15.18 -8.11 9.28
CA GLY A 480 13.89 -7.73 8.74
C GLY A 480 13.98 -6.64 7.68
N THR A 481 15.10 -6.49 6.97
CA THR A 481 15.17 -5.71 5.72
C THR A 481 15.57 -6.57 4.53
N SER A 482 15.31 -6.06 3.32
CA SER A 482 15.92 -6.57 2.11
C SER A 482 16.80 -5.52 1.44
N ARG A 483 17.82 -6.00 0.73
CA ARG A 483 18.69 -5.18 -0.12
C ARG A 483 18.96 -5.96 -1.40
N PRO A 484 18.46 -5.53 -2.55
CA PRO A 484 18.64 -6.27 -3.79
C PRO A 484 20.01 -6.06 -4.44
N VAL A 485 20.39 -7.03 -5.27
CA VAL A 485 21.47 -6.91 -6.26
C VAL A 485 20.84 -6.61 -7.61
N TYR A 486 21.33 -5.57 -8.28
CA TYR A 486 20.89 -5.16 -9.60
C TYR A 486 21.84 -5.64 -10.68
N LEU A 487 21.28 -6.25 -11.71
CA LEU A 487 22.01 -6.83 -12.83
C LEU A 487 21.39 -6.33 -14.14
N THR A 488 22.22 -5.96 -15.10
CA THR A 488 21.78 -5.75 -16.48
C THR A 488 22.40 -6.82 -17.36
N PHE A 489 21.54 -7.60 -18.00
CA PHE A 489 21.91 -8.73 -18.83
C PHE A 489 21.61 -8.47 -20.30
N ARG A 490 22.39 -9.08 -21.18
CA ARG A 490 22.09 -9.18 -22.62
C ARG A 490 22.36 -10.61 -23.09
N GLY A 491 21.35 -11.24 -23.71
CA GLY A 491 21.51 -12.53 -24.35
C GLY A 491 21.31 -12.42 -25.85
N THR A 492 22.21 -13.01 -26.65
CA THR A 492 22.12 -13.00 -28.13
C THR A 492 21.65 -14.32 -28.72
N THR A 493 21.72 -15.41 -27.94
CA THR A 493 21.37 -16.76 -28.39
C THR A 493 19.98 -17.11 -27.89
N VAL A 494 19.04 -17.35 -28.81
CA VAL A 494 17.69 -17.81 -28.46
C VAL A 494 17.77 -19.16 -27.74
N GLY A 495 17.09 -19.26 -26.61
CA GLY A 495 17.07 -20.45 -25.77
C GLY A 495 16.81 -20.12 -24.31
N THR A 496 16.74 -21.18 -23.52
CA THR A 496 16.49 -21.11 -22.09
C THR A 496 17.77 -21.50 -21.35
N SER A 497 18.14 -20.74 -20.33
CA SER A 497 19.32 -21.00 -19.50
C SER A 497 18.99 -20.80 -18.02
N SER A 498 19.64 -21.56 -17.15
CA SER A 498 19.49 -21.42 -15.70
C SER A 498 20.38 -20.30 -15.18
N ILE A 499 19.83 -19.51 -14.25
CA ILE A 499 20.58 -18.60 -13.38
C ILE A 499 20.43 -19.10 -11.95
N SER A 500 21.48 -19.03 -11.14
CA SER A 500 21.38 -19.34 -9.72
C SER A 500 22.07 -18.28 -8.88
N ALA A 501 21.62 -18.15 -7.64
CA ALA A 501 22.17 -17.21 -6.69
C ALA A 501 22.40 -17.87 -5.34
N LYS A 502 23.49 -17.51 -4.68
CA LYS A 502 23.83 -17.94 -3.33
C LYS A 502 24.24 -16.76 -2.48
N VAL A 503 23.76 -16.71 -1.24
CA VAL A 503 24.06 -15.62 -0.30
C VAL A 503 24.73 -16.14 0.97
N PHE A 504 25.54 -15.29 1.58
CA PHE A 504 26.35 -15.62 2.74
C PHE A 504 26.34 -14.45 3.72
N ALA A 505 26.31 -14.73 5.01
CA ALA A 505 26.64 -13.76 6.06
C ALA A 505 27.42 -14.47 7.18
N ASP A 506 28.26 -13.73 7.89
CA ASP A 506 29.18 -14.34 8.88
C ASP A 506 28.44 -14.91 10.10
N ASN A 507 27.28 -14.35 10.43
CA ASN A 507 26.46 -14.72 11.59
C ASN A 507 25.10 -15.31 11.20
N ASP A 508 24.96 -15.78 9.96
CA ASP A 508 23.79 -16.54 9.54
C ASP A 508 23.90 -17.99 10.02
N THR A 509 22.87 -18.44 10.74
CA THR A 509 22.82 -19.79 11.32
C THR A 509 21.96 -20.75 10.52
N ASN A 510 21.13 -20.24 9.60
CA ASN A 510 20.25 -21.04 8.77
C ASN A 510 20.70 -20.93 7.31
N ILE A 511 21.44 -21.92 6.84
CA ILE A 511 22.00 -21.90 5.48
C ILE A 511 21.08 -22.53 4.42
N ALA A 512 19.87 -22.97 4.81
CA ALA A 512 19.00 -23.78 3.96
C ALA A 512 18.22 -22.94 2.91
N ASP A 513 18.02 -21.66 3.16
CA ASP A 513 17.33 -20.68 2.32
C ASP A 513 18.28 -19.68 1.64
N ASN A 514 19.57 -20.01 1.60
CA ASN A 514 20.62 -19.15 1.07
C ASN A 514 20.87 -19.37 -0.42
N GLU A 515 20.10 -20.22 -1.09
CA GLU A 515 20.28 -20.55 -2.49
C GLU A 515 18.94 -20.56 -3.24
N GLY A 516 18.96 -20.03 -4.46
CA GLY A 516 17.80 -19.95 -5.34
C GLY A 516 18.19 -20.19 -6.80
N ASN A 517 17.23 -20.69 -7.58
CA ASN A 517 17.40 -20.94 -9.01
C ASN A 517 16.29 -20.24 -9.80
N GLY A 518 16.63 -19.75 -10.99
CA GLY A 518 15.71 -19.12 -11.91
C GLY A 518 16.04 -19.44 -13.36
N THR A 519 15.24 -18.88 -14.26
CA THR A 519 15.35 -19.13 -15.68
C THR A 519 15.43 -17.83 -16.48
N LEU A 520 16.41 -17.75 -17.37
CA LEU A 520 16.53 -16.70 -18.37
C LEU A 520 16.17 -17.27 -19.74
N ALA A 521 15.11 -16.77 -20.34
CA ALA A 521 14.62 -17.19 -21.64
C ALA A 521 14.84 -16.08 -22.66
N ILE A 522 15.83 -16.27 -23.52
CA ILE A 522 16.07 -15.39 -24.66
C ILE A 522 15.19 -15.88 -25.80
N VAL A 523 14.23 -15.06 -26.20
CA VAL A 523 13.21 -15.42 -27.18
C VAL A 523 13.25 -14.49 -28.38
N ARG A 524 12.44 -14.83 -29.38
CA ARG A 524 12.21 -14.00 -30.56
C ARG A 524 11.16 -12.92 -30.25
N GLU A 525 11.31 -11.76 -30.86
CA GLU A 525 10.35 -10.64 -30.77
C GLU A 525 9.26 -10.80 -31.83
N ALA A 526 8.04 -11.13 -31.44
CA ALA A 526 6.90 -11.22 -32.35
C ALA A 526 5.77 -10.32 -31.83
N ASP A 527 5.19 -9.52 -32.72
CA ASP A 527 4.09 -8.59 -32.45
C ASP A 527 2.80 -9.27 -32.90
N VAL A 528 2.02 -9.77 -31.96
CA VAL A 528 0.78 -10.53 -32.16
C VAL A 528 -0.39 -9.70 -31.65
N SER A 529 -1.07 -9.01 -32.55
CA SER A 529 -2.27 -8.25 -32.21
C SER A 529 -3.52 -9.11 -32.15
N LEU A 530 -4.44 -8.77 -31.25
CA LEU A 530 -5.74 -9.40 -31.09
C LEU A 530 -6.88 -8.42 -31.39
N GLU A 531 -7.81 -8.83 -32.24
CA GLU A 531 -9.08 -8.14 -32.48
C GLU A 531 -10.25 -9.06 -32.14
N VAL A 532 -11.35 -8.49 -31.67
CA VAL A 532 -12.58 -9.22 -31.34
C VAL A 532 -13.78 -8.53 -31.98
N ASP A 533 -14.65 -9.33 -32.58
CA ASP A 533 -15.89 -8.90 -33.20
C ASP A 533 -17.07 -9.72 -32.64
N ALA A 534 -18.15 -9.04 -32.29
CA ALA A 534 -19.35 -9.66 -31.75
C ALA A 534 -20.60 -8.82 -32.05
N PRO A 535 -21.80 -9.43 -32.09
CA PRO A 535 -23.05 -8.69 -32.25
C PRO A 535 -23.27 -7.69 -31.11
N ALA A 536 -23.78 -6.50 -31.40
CA ALA A 536 -24.09 -5.49 -30.38
C ALA A 536 -25.24 -5.90 -29.45
N GLN A 537 -26.20 -6.67 -29.97
CA GLN A 537 -27.37 -7.16 -29.23
C GLN A 537 -27.70 -8.60 -29.60
N VAL A 538 -28.05 -9.41 -28.61
CA VAL A 538 -28.47 -10.82 -28.78
C VAL A 538 -29.67 -11.14 -27.90
N ALA A 539 -30.53 -12.07 -28.32
CA ALA A 539 -31.64 -12.51 -27.48
C ALA A 539 -31.20 -13.57 -26.47
N ALA A 540 -31.72 -13.49 -25.24
CA ALA A 540 -31.52 -14.53 -24.23
C ALA A 540 -31.91 -15.91 -24.78
N MET A 541 -31.18 -16.94 -24.35
CA MET A 541 -31.31 -18.35 -24.77
C MET A 541 -31.09 -18.63 -26.26
N SER A 542 -30.62 -17.65 -27.04
CA SER A 542 -30.24 -17.84 -28.44
C SER A 542 -28.72 -17.98 -28.57
N ALA A 543 -28.28 -18.87 -29.46
CA ALA A 543 -26.86 -19.00 -29.76
C ALA A 543 -26.37 -17.80 -30.59
N PHE A 544 -25.17 -17.31 -30.28
CA PHE A 544 -24.50 -16.25 -31.03
C PHE A 544 -23.01 -16.54 -31.18
N GLU A 545 -22.36 -15.90 -32.16
CA GLU A 545 -20.93 -16.05 -32.42
C GLU A 545 -20.14 -14.87 -31.86
N LEU A 546 -19.04 -15.16 -31.18
CA LEU A 546 -17.96 -14.22 -30.89
C LEU A 546 -16.76 -14.62 -31.75
N ARG A 547 -16.24 -13.68 -32.55
CA ARG A 547 -15.12 -13.90 -33.46
C ARG A 547 -13.90 -13.21 -32.93
N PHE A 548 -12.75 -13.85 -33.04
CA PHE A 548 -11.47 -13.23 -32.70
C PHE A 548 -10.46 -13.45 -33.83
N THR A 549 -9.58 -12.48 -33.99
CA THR A 549 -8.54 -12.48 -35.03
C THR A 549 -7.20 -12.23 -34.36
N THR A 550 -6.27 -13.17 -34.51
CA THR A 550 -4.88 -13.01 -34.06
C THR A 550 -4.00 -12.81 -35.28
N THR A 551 -3.26 -11.70 -35.33
CA THR A 551 -2.36 -11.36 -36.44
C THR A 551 -0.95 -11.20 -35.94
N ASN A 552 0.00 -11.92 -36.52
CA ASN A 552 1.42 -11.69 -36.27
C ASN A 552 1.93 -10.60 -37.23
N GLY A 553 2.02 -9.36 -36.76
CA GLY A 553 2.56 -8.21 -37.50
C GLY A 553 4.08 -8.24 -37.68
N ALA A 554 4.79 -9.14 -37.00
CA ALA A 554 6.25 -9.23 -37.09
C ALA A 554 6.74 -10.03 -38.29
N ALA A 555 8.00 -9.79 -38.66
CA ALA A 555 8.70 -10.51 -39.74
C ALA A 555 9.24 -11.90 -39.32
N ILE A 556 8.86 -12.38 -38.13
CA ILE A 556 9.30 -13.68 -37.59
C ILE A 556 8.12 -14.44 -37.00
N ASP A 557 8.18 -15.77 -37.04
CA ASP A 557 7.09 -16.62 -36.55
C ASP A 557 6.89 -16.50 -35.03
N ALA A 558 5.64 -16.32 -34.62
CA ALA A 558 5.21 -16.47 -33.24
C ALA A 558 4.90 -17.95 -32.95
N ARG A 559 5.35 -18.46 -31.81
CA ARG A 559 5.16 -19.85 -31.40
C ARG A 559 4.30 -19.95 -30.16
N ASP A 560 3.56 -21.06 -30.07
CA ASP A 560 2.64 -21.37 -28.97
C ASP A 560 1.69 -20.21 -28.65
N VAL A 561 1.11 -19.58 -29.67
CA VAL A 561 0.15 -18.46 -29.50
C VAL A 561 -1.10 -19.02 -28.83
N ARG A 562 -1.38 -18.54 -27.62
CA ARG A 562 -2.49 -18.95 -26.75
C ARG A 562 -3.46 -17.79 -26.62
N THR A 563 -4.65 -17.97 -27.17
CA THR A 563 -5.79 -17.05 -27.02
C THR A 563 -6.73 -17.58 -25.94
N SER A 564 -6.96 -16.79 -24.89
CA SER A 564 -7.79 -17.17 -23.75
C SER A 564 -8.97 -16.22 -23.53
N LEU A 565 -10.09 -16.78 -23.08
CA LEU A 565 -11.29 -16.06 -22.67
C LEU A 565 -11.90 -16.72 -21.44
N THR A 566 -12.18 -15.93 -20.41
CA THR A 566 -13.02 -16.35 -19.27
C THR A 566 -14.44 -15.86 -19.51
N LEU A 567 -15.41 -16.76 -19.51
CA LEU A 567 -16.81 -16.46 -19.76
C LEU A 567 -17.43 -15.74 -18.55
N PRO A 568 -18.19 -14.65 -18.76
CA PRO A 568 -18.99 -14.03 -17.70
C PRO A 568 -20.05 -14.97 -17.13
N GLU A 569 -20.50 -14.70 -15.90
CA GLU A 569 -21.59 -15.46 -15.29
C GLU A 569 -22.84 -15.46 -16.18
N GLY A 570 -23.49 -16.62 -16.30
CA GLY A 570 -24.69 -16.78 -17.12
C GLY A 570 -24.44 -16.96 -18.62
N ILE A 571 -23.18 -17.00 -19.08
CA ILE A 571 -22.80 -17.36 -20.46
C ILE A 571 -22.23 -18.78 -20.49
N THR A 572 -22.63 -19.57 -21.50
CA THR A 572 -22.04 -20.89 -21.78
C THR A 572 -21.52 -20.96 -23.20
N ALA A 573 -20.42 -21.69 -23.42
CA ALA A 573 -19.87 -21.94 -24.74
C ALA A 573 -20.21 -23.36 -25.22
N SER A 574 -20.71 -23.49 -26.45
CA SER A 574 -21.02 -24.79 -27.06
C SER A 574 -19.90 -25.31 -27.96
N SER A 575 -19.14 -24.41 -28.59
CA SER A 575 -18.00 -24.78 -29.44
C SER A 575 -17.04 -23.61 -29.59
N ALA A 576 -15.79 -23.95 -29.90
CA ALA A 576 -14.72 -23.00 -30.17
C ALA A 576 -13.80 -23.56 -31.25
N THR A 577 -13.43 -22.76 -32.24
CA THR A 577 -12.52 -23.14 -33.30
C THR A 577 -11.52 -22.02 -33.58
N GLN A 578 -10.33 -22.39 -34.04
CA GLN A 578 -9.30 -21.45 -34.51
C GLN A 578 -8.59 -22.06 -35.71
N SER A 579 -8.38 -21.28 -36.77
CA SER A 579 -7.68 -21.76 -37.97
C SER A 579 -6.26 -22.18 -37.64
N GLY A 580 -5.96 -23.47 -37.90
CA GLY A 580 -4.65 -24.05 -37.63
C GLY A 580 -4.29 -24.19 -36.15
N GLY A 581 -5.25 -23.97 -35.24
CA GLY A 581 -5.10 -24.17 -33.81
C GLY A 581 -6.04 -25.24 -33.26
N THR A 582 -5.94 -25.50 -31.97
CA THR A 582 -6.85 -26.37 -31.22
C THR A 582 -7.45 -25.58 -30.06
N CYS A 583 -8.77 -25.63 -29.90
CA CYS A 583 -9.47 -24.98 -28.80
C CYS A 583 -10.03 -25.99 -27.80
N THR A 584 -9.93 -25.67 -26.51
CA THR A 584 -10.49 -26.44 -25.39
C THR A 584 -11.43 -25.55 -24.58
N ILE A 585 -12.54 -26.12 -24.12
CA ILE A 585 -13.55 -25.45 -23.29
C ILE A 585 -13.67 -26.26 -21.99
N GLU A 586 -13.30 -25.66 -20.86
CA GLU A 586 -13.38 -26.27 -19.53
C GLU A 586 -14.14 -25.35 -18.57
N GLY A 587 -15.43 -25.66 -18.34
CA GLY A 587 -16.29 -24.82 -17.51
C GLY A 587 -16.49 -23.43 -18.11
N ALA A 588 -15.98 -22.41 -17.42
CA ALA A 588 -16.02 -21.00 -17.85
C ALA A 588 -14.73 -20.55 -18.56
N GLU A 589 -13.70 -21.40 -18.65
CA GLU A 589 -12.45 -21.05 -19.33
C GLU A 589 -12.38 -21.66 -20.73
N LEU A 590 -11.93 -20.85 -21.68
CA LEU A 590 -11.70 -21.24 -23.06
C LEU A 590 -10.29 -20.86 -23.48
N VAL A 591 -9.56 -21.83 -24.03
CA VAL A 591 -8.18 -21.65 -24.49
C VAL A 591 -8.03 -22.21 -25.89
N CYS A 592 -7.59 -21.39 -26.83
CA CYS A 592 -7.20 -21.79 -28.17
C CYS A 592 -5.68 -21.68 -28.33
N VAL A 593 -5.04 -22.74 -28.82
CA VAL A 593 -3.58 -22.81 -29.01
C VAL A 593 -3.26 -22.96 -30.49
N ARG A 594 -2.50 -22.01 -31.03
CA ARG A 594 -1.91 -22.02 -32.37
C ARG A 594 -0.39 -22.28 -32.23
N PRO A 595 0.09 -23.50 -32.58
CA PRO A 595 1.48 -23.89 -32.34
C PRO A 595 2.52 -22.98 -33.01
N THR A 596 2.21 -22.51 -34.22
CA THR A 596 3.00 -21.51 -34.95
C THR A 596 2.04 -20.61 -35.71
N LEU A 597 2.21 -19.29 -35.55
CA LEU A 597 1.60 -18.25 -36.38
C LEU A 597 2.74 -17.58 -37.15
N GLU A 598 2.84 -17.87 -38.45
CA GLU A 598 3.95 -17.45 -39.31
C GLU A 598 4.07 -15.93 -39.38
N ALA A 599 5.23 -15.44 -39.80
CA ALA A 599 5.46 -14.01 -40.02
C ALA A 599 4.40 -13.40 -40.96
N GLY A 600 3.69 -12.36 -40.51
CA GLY A 600 2.61 -11.72 -41.28
C GLY A 600 1.30 -12.53 -41.36
N GLU A 601 1.21 -13.70 -40.72
CA GLU A 601 0.02 -14.55 -40.78
C GLU A 601 -1.10 -14.02 -39.87
N THR A 602 -2.33 -14.09 -40.38
CA THR A 602 -3.55 -13.88 -39.60
C THR A 602 -4.29 -15.20 -39.42
N SER A 603 -4.67 -15.50 -38.18
CA SER A 603 -5.52 -16.65 -37.82
C SER A 603 -6.86 -16.17 -37.26
N PHE A 604 -7.92 -16.85 -37.63
CA PHE A 604 -9.30 -16.53 -37.29
C PHE A 604 -9.87 -17.60 -36.37
N GLY A 605 -10.60 -17.17 -35.34
CA GLY A 605 -11.34 -18.05 -34.45
C GLY A 605 -12.78 -17.63 -34.23
N THR A 606 -13.62 -18.61 -33.95
CA THR A 606 -15.05 -18.44 -33.69
C THR A 606 -15.45 -19.23 -32.46
N ILE A 607 -16.18 -18.57 -31.56
CA ILE A 607 -16.74 -19.16 -30.34
C ILE A 607 -18.25 -19.04 -30.43
N VAL A 608 -18.96 -20.15 -30.24
CA VAL A 608 -20.43 -20.16 -30.20
C VAL A 608 -20.88 -20.16 -28.75
N LEU A 609 -21.61 -19.12 -28.38
CA LEU A 609 -22.02 -18.79 -27.01
C LEU A 609 -23.54 -18.77 -26.86
N THR A 610 -24.05 -18.99 -25.65
CA THR A 610 -25.46 -18.80 -25.29
C THR A 610 -25.56 -18.06 -23.96
N ALA A 611 -26.40 -17.03 -23.90
CA ALA A 611 -26.65 -16.25 -22.68
C ALA A 611 -27.95 -16.71 -22.00
N ALA A 612 -27.89 -17.06 -20.72
CA ALA A 612 -29.04 -17.56 -19.96
C ALA A 612 -29.99 -16.44 -19.47
N GLN A 613 -29.48 -15.24 -19.24
CA GLN A 613 -30.22 -14.11 -18.67
C GLN A 613 -29.97 -12.83 -19.46
N ALA A 614 -30.95 -11.92 -19.43
CA ALA A 614 -30.82 -10.58 -20.01
C ALA A 614 -29.89 -9.71 -19.15
N GLY A 615 -29.12 -8.84 -19.78
CA GLY A 615 -28.13 -7.99 -19.12
C GLY A 615 -26.97 -7.62 -20.04
N LEU A 616 -26.06 -6.78 -19.54
CA LEU A 616 -24.83 -6.43 -20.25
C LEU A 616 -23.76 -7.48 -19.93
N ALA A 617 -23.23 -8.14 -20.96
CA ALA A 617 -22.12 -9.08 -20.84
C ALA A 617 -20.87 -8.50 -21.50
N THR A 618 -19.77 -8.43 -20.76
CA THR A 618 -18.48 -7.94 -21.26
C THR A 618 -17.52 -9.11 -21.44
N PHE A 619 -16.94 -9.24 -22.62
CA PHE A 619 -15.99 -10.29 -22.98
C PHE A 619 -14.61 -9.67 -23.14
N ARG A 620 -13.63 -10.20 -22.41
CA ARG A 620 -12.22 -9.82 -22.55
C ARG A 620 -11.43 -11.02 -23.04
N VAL A 621 -10.92 -10.93 -24.26
CA VAL A 621 -10.07 -11.95 -24.87
C VAL A 621 -8.62 -11.48 -24.78
N GLN A 622 -7.70 -12.39 -24.50
CA GLN A 622 -6.27 -12.12 -24.37
C GLN A 622 -5.44 -13.10 -25.20
N THR A 623 -4.31 -12.66 -25.73
CA THR A 623 -3.32 -13.52 -26.40
C THR A 623 -1.99 -13.52 -25.65
N SER A 624 -1.24 -14.61 -25.73
CA SER A 624 0.09 -14.79 -25.15
C SER A 624 0.85 -15.87 -25.90
N GLY A 625 2.14 -16.09 -25.64
CA GLY A 625 2.83 -17.25 -26.19
C GLY A 625 4.29 -17.39 -25.80
N SER A 626 5.06 -18.16 -26.57
CA SER A 626 6.49 -18.38 -26.34
C SER A 626 7.40 -17.32 -26.99
N TYR A 627 6.87 -16.10 -27.17
CA TYR A 627 7.52 -14.91 -27.70
C TYR A 627 7.41 -13.74 -26.70
N VAL A 628 8.11 -12.65 -26.97
CA VAL A 628 7.88 -11.35 -26.29
C VAL A 628 7.25 -10.42 -27.31
N ASP A 629 6.08 -9.88 -26.95
CA ASP A 629 5.39 -8.85 -27.71
C ASP A 629 5.86 -7.45 -27.28
N PRO A 630 6.44 -6.64 -28.17
CA PRO A 630 6.88 -5.29 -27.84
C PRO A 630 5.72 -4.30 -27.64
N VAL A 631 4.50 -4.61 -28.10
CA VAL A 631 3.32 -3.72 -28.13
C VAL A 631 2.16 -4.31 -27.33
N GLY A 632 2.38 -4.79 -26.10
CA GLY A 632 1.37 -5.52 -25.33
C GLY A 632 0.01 -4.83 -25.06
N THR A 633 -0.18 -3.56 -25.43
CA THR A 633 -1.50 -2.93 -25.52
C THR A 633 -2.44 -3.57 -26.56
N ASN A 634 -1.89 -4.28 -27.56
CA ASN A 634 -2.67 -4.96 -28.59
C ASN A 634 -2.90 -6.46 -28.28
N ASP A 635 -2.42 -6.96 -27.13
CA ASP A 635 -2.56 -8.36 -26.71
C ASP A 635 -3.94 -8.69 -26.13
N SER A 636 -4.82 -7.70 -25.94
CA SER A 636 -6.15 -7.90 -25.40
C SER A 636 -7.18 -7.03 -26.09
N ALA A 637 -8.38 -7.59 -26.29
CA ALA A 637 -9.52 -6.88 -26.85
C ALA A 637 -10.76 -7.16 -25.99
N GLU A 638 -11.58 -6.13 -25.81
CA GLU A 638 -12.80 -6.18 -25.02
C GLU A 638 -14.01 -5.76 -25.85
N VAL A 639 -15.12 -6.48 -25.70
CA VAL A 639 -16.39 -6.15 -26.34
C VAL A 639 -17.54 -6.37 -25.36
N SER A 640 -18.53 -5.48 -25.36
CA SER A 640 -19.76 -5.63 -24.58
C SER A 640 -20.93 -5.95 -25.49
N ILE A 641 -21.77 -6.88 -25.05
CA ILE A 641 -22.96 -7.36 -25.75
C ILE A 641 -24.16 -7.14 -24.84
N GLU A 642 -25.21 -6.51 -25.36
CA GLU A 642 -26.48 -6.37 -24.65
C GLU A 642 -27.37 -7.59 -24.93
N VAL A 643 -27.64 -8.38 -23.89
CA VAL A 643 -28.56 -9.52 -23.96
C VAL A 643 -29.97 -9.06 -23.64
N VAL A 644 -30.85 -9.10 -24.64
CA VAL A 644 -32.25 -8.69 -24.48
C VAL A 644 -33.16 -9.89 -24.15
N PRO A 645 -34.23 -9.72 -23.36
CA PRO A 645 -35.19 -10.78 -23.10
C PRO A 645 -35.82 -11.31 -24.39
N THR A 646 -36.00 -12.62 -24.49
CA THR A 646 -36.73 -13.23 -25.61
C THR A 646 -38.20 -12.77 -25.56
N PRO A 647 -38.79 -12.27 -26.67
CA PRO A 647 -40.19 -11.85 -26.67
C PRO A 647 -41.11 -13.01 -26.31
N ALA A 648 -42.02 -12.80 -25.35
CA ALA A 648 -43.04 -13.79 -25.03
C ALA A 648 -43.92 -14.06 -26.27
N PRO A 649 -44.29 -15.33 -26.56
CA PRO A 649 -45.20 -15.63 -27.65
C PRO A 649 -46.52 -14.89 -27.43
N SER A 650 -46.92 -14.06 -28.39
CA SER A 650 -48.18 -13.33 -28.33
C SER A 650 -49.34 -14.33 -28.21
N THR A 651 -50.07 -14.30 -27.11
CA THR A 651 -51.31 -15.05 -26.94
C THR A 651 -52.34 -14.48 -27.93
N ALA A 652 -52.51 -15.16 -29.06
CA ALA A 652 -53.57 -14.87 -30.01
C ALA A 652 -54.93 -15.01 -29.32
N GLN A 653 -55.64 -13.88 -29.25
CA GLN A 653 -57.02 -13.77 -28.78
C GLN A 653 -57.91 -14.75 -29.56
N ARG A 654 -58.59 -15.61 -28.80
CA ARG A 654 -59.57 -16.57 -29.28
C ARG A 654 -60.89 -15.83 -29.50
N ASP A 655 -61.13 -15.38 -30.73
CA ASP A 655 -62.46 -14.91 -31.14
C ASP A 655 -63.21 -16.00 -31.91
N THR A 656 -64.37 -16.35 -31.36
CA THR A 656 -65.33 -17.34 -31.84
C THR A 656 -66.13 -16.82 -33.02
N ARG A 657 -66.30 -17.60 -34.09
CA ARG A 657 -67.60 -17.93 -34.72
C ARG A 657 -67.49 -18.77 -36.00
N ASP A 658 -68.28 -19.84 -35.99
CA ASP A 658 -69.00 -20.53 -37.07
C ASP A 658 -68.59 -20.31 -38.55
N GLY A 659 -68.04 -21.37 -39.14
CA GLY A 659 -68.78 -22.25 -40.05
C GLY A 659 -69.66 -21.64 -41.15
N GLY A 660 -69.30 -21.90 -42.42
CA GLY A 660 -70.28 -21.95 -43.50
C GLY A 660 -69.79 -21.65 -44.91
N GLY A 661 -69.30 -22.68 -45.61
CA GLY A 661 -69.63 -23.03 -47.00
C GLY A 661 -69.70 -21.97 -48.12
N GLY A 662 -68.82 -22.15 -49.11
CA GLY A 662 -69.26 -22.31 -50.50
C GLY A 662 -69.18 -21.10 -51.44
N GLY A 663 -68.58 -21.34 -52.61
CA GLY A 663 -69.11 -20.79 -53.87
C GLY A 663 -68.41 -19.56 -54.46
N SER A 664 -67.52 -19.85 -55.41
CA SER A 664 -67.44 -19.25 -56.76
C SER A 664 -67.52 -17.73 -56.99
N SER A 665 -66.48 -17.25 -57.69
CA SER A 665 -66.52 -16.33 -58.85
C SER A 665 -66.94 -14.88 -58.62
N GLY A 666 -66.04 -13.96 -58.98
CA GLY A 666 -66.40 -12.57 -59.28
C GLY A 666 -65.22 -11.61 -59.32
N LEU A 667 -64.80 -11.23 -60.53
CA LEU A 667 -64.05 -9.99 -60.79
C LEU A 667 -64.76 -8.79 -60.14
N LEU A 668 -63.99 -7.77 -59.73
CA LEU A 668 -64.00 -6.42 -60.33
C LEU A 668 -63.16 -5.41 -59.49
N LEU A 669 -62.41 -4.56 -60.20
CA LEU A 669 -62.07 -3.12 -59.98
C LEU A 669 -61.89 -2.56 -58.54
N ALA A 670 -61.09 -1.54 -58.26
CA ALA A 670 -60.01 -0.74 -58.84
C ALA A 670 -59.79 0.44 -57.86
N LEU A 671 -58.76 1.25 -58.12
CA LEU A 671 -58.54 2.63 -57.62
C LEU A 671 -58.04 2.73 -56.16
N LEU A 672 -57.17 3.66 -55.74
CA LEU A 672 -56.23 4.62 -56.34
C LEU A 672 -55.50 5.32 -55.15
N GLY A 673 -54.30 5.85 -55.39
CA GLY A 673 -53.57 6.79 -54.51
C GLY A 673 -52.06 6.54 -54.58
N ILE A 674 -51.21 7.13 -55.46
CA ILE A 674 -50.91 8.56 -55.73
C ILE A 674 -50.61 9.30 -54.41
N LEU A 675 -49.49 9.96 -54.09
CA LEU A 675 -48.21 10.45 -54.68
C LEU A 675 -47.36 10.86 -53.42
N GLY A 676 -46.04 11.10 -53.38
CA GLY A 676 -44.95 11.27 -54.34
C GLY A 676 -43.61 11.27 -53.55
N LEU A 677 -42.52 10.70 -54.09
CA LEU A 677 -41.41 11.40 -54.79
C LEU A 677 -40.71 12.48 -53.95
N TRP A 678 -39.54 12.16 -53.38
CA TRP A 678 -38.18 12.40 -53.93
C TRP A 678 -37.64 13.82 -53.76
N ARG A 679 -36.52 13.95 -53.03
CA ARG A 679 -35.42 14.83 -53.46
C ARG A 679 -34.06 14.33 -52.96
N ARG A 680 -33.11 14.31 -53.90
CA ARG A 680 -31.70 13.88 -53.82
C ARG A 680 -30.78 15.00 -53.34
N ARG A 681 -29.68 14.56 -52.69
CA ARG A 681 -28.24 14.93 -52.78
C ARG A 681 -27.77 16.40 -52.80
N THR A 682 -26.70 16.63 -52.03
CA THR A 682 -25.42 17.35 -52.33
C THR A 682 -24.56 17.19 -51.05
N GLU A 683 -23.51 16.36 -50.95
CA GLU A 683 -22.13 16.34 -51.50
C GLU A 683 -21.20 17.53 -51.12
N ALA A 684 -19.99 17.16 -50.67
CA ALA A 684 -18.77 17.95 -50.33
C ALA A 684 -18.88 18.85 -49.07
N THR A 685 -17.93 18.84 -48.13
CA THR A 685 -16.46 18.70 -48.18
C THR A 685 -15.90 17.94 -47.00
#